data_AF-A0A952WXT7-F1
#
_entry.id   AF-A0A952WXT7-F1
#
_cell.length_a   1.000
_cell.length_b   1.000
_cell.length_c   1.000
_cell.angle_alpha   90.00
_cell.angle_beta   90.00
_cell.angle_gamma   90.00
#
_symmetry.space_group_name_H-M   'P 1'
#
loop_
_entity.id
_entity.type
_entity.pdbx_description
1 polymer ?
#
loop_
_entity_poly.entity_id
_entity_poly.type
_entity_poly.pdbx_seq_one_letter_code
_entity_poly.pdbx_strand_id
1 'polypeptide(L)'
;MKVRTFVRLGAAALLTSGVSVWAQTGPIRVFVDPGTGTFSELTSARADDGDPVTIDLTGLFPNGIDRGVTIHIYDEDTITTDCEAPWNVPTHSIGHITITGTVHSSPTFPPRLFVAVMHKCETFPGSPELPLARGCINFGGLSFSSGSEDLRDVARVAIAVSGDITGDVTAGHVFRVQAQGRMVSTTYTGGTISGNITATVPRFSDVSGNFDSVGVVWAGHELTGDVVATAEDPDGETTSVEGGSIGRVFVGVASNTAVAGITGDIKAEHGRIEVVHTAGPIGSVSVTPKIWAGLALHEVRVFDAASIGGGGTPTIGSADIKADIRNGLDIQNSVGAGPNSIDAHVYLVETDGDLTGAIDIANLTYPIAGARQYGIIVGGAVTAPINIRYNLEIADIIAASIDAPITIGVSAKGAIVATAENGQIVSVEIGYANEGLDPQDVGYDDRVEFYDAAYPRGFKGSACSPVNPNRVAPSGTYTHADWTTTVVNHCLDGSTPVPVDSGSVDSVIRASYIGSVRIAAMTDMYSFGTSLKSHFPRIESPEIGSLEIGLLRSGVIWSGNLTFEDDELVWDPAEAYANIGTITIGCIAQAGDLWVDGTTRIEIAGDVLGQIHVPTLTSTIWISGRLGLWSAFGASCANQGLGTGGLAYANEEDSPRDSTWTGEDTNARGEIVIREVGGLQGQIIINGNNDGGTWDGV
;
A
#
# COMPACT_ATOMS: atom_id res chain seq x y z
N MET A 1 -57.92 29.70 51.25
CA MET A 1 -57.63 28.33 51.72
C MET A 1 -58.43 27.38 50.83
N LYS A 2 -57.80 26.79 49.80
CA LYS A 2 -58.46 25.86 48.86
C LYS A 2 -57.71 24.53 48.92
N VAL A 3 -58.41 23.52 49.43
CA VAL A 3 -58.00 22.11 49.45
C VAL A 3 -58.04 21.59 48.02
N ARG A 4 -56.94 20.98 47.54
CA ARG A 4 -56.91 20.20 46.29
C ARG A 4 -56.74 18.72 46.64
N THR A 5 -57.74 17.96 46.23
CA THR A 5 -57.86 16.51 46.27
C THR A 5 -56.79 15.84 45.40
N PHE A 6 -56.05 14.90 45.99
CA PHE A 6 -55.20 13.95 45.28
C PHE A 6 -56.07 12.84 44.66
N VAL A 7 -55.99 12.67 43.35
CA VAL A 7 -56.48 11.45 42.66
C VAL A 7 -55.27 10.54 42.46
N ARG A 8 -55.28 9.38 43.14
CA ARG A 8 -54.45 8.22 42.84
C ARG A 8 -55.06 7.48 41.66
N LEU A 9 -54.33 7.39 40.55
CA LEU A 9 -54.54 6.39 39.49
C LEU A 9 -53.27 5.54 39.38
N GLY A 10 -53.48 4.24 39.20
CA GLY A 10 -52.54 3.16 39.48
C GLY A 10 -51.31 3.09 38.58
N ALA A 11 -50.30 2.43 39.15
CA ALA A 11 -48.95 2.27 38.67
C ALA A 11 -48.83 1.45 37.37
N ALA A 12 -48.35 2.11 36.31
CA ALA A 12 -47.24 1.61 35.52
C ALA A 12 -46.11 2.63 35.75
N ALA A 13 -44.93 2.19 36.18
CA ALA A 13 -43.80 3.05 36.47
C ALA A 13 -43.32 3.75 35.18
N LEU A 14 -43.86 4.95 34.92
CA LEU A 14 -43.24 5.91 34.01
C LEU A 14 -41.96 6.37 34.71
N LEU A 15 -40.84 5.71 34.41
CA LEU A 15 -39.52 6.29 34.64
C LEU A 15 -39.47 7.57 33.81
N THR A 16 -39.74 8.71 34.43
CA THR A 16 -39.41 10.02 33.85
C THR A 16 -37.89 10.19 33.95
N SER A 17 -37.14 9.48 33.11
CA SER A 17 -35.76 9.85 32.81
C SER A 17 -35.83 11.15 32.03
N GLY A 18 -35.43 12.23 32.70
CA GLY A 18 -35.47 13.56 32.12
C GLY A 18 -34.32 13.71 31.14
N VAL A 19 -34.60 13.58 29.84
CA VAL A 19 -33.76 14.21 28.83
C VAL A 19 -33.92 15.72 29.04
N SER A 20 -33.02 16.34 29.78
CA SER A 20 -33.04 17.79 29.97
C SER A 20 -32.30 18.44 28.82
N VAL A 21 -33.04 18.84 27.78
CA VAL A 21 -32.55 19.84 26.84
C VAL A 21 -33.31 21.12 27.09
N TRP A 22 -32.57 22.19 27.39
CA TRP A 22 -33.18 23.49 27.65
C TRP A 22 -33.89 23.94 26.38
N ALA A 23 -35.21 24.14 26.46
CA ALA A 23 -36.02 24.51 25.31
C ALA A 23 -35.59 25.89 24.78
N GLN A 24 -34.75 25.91 23.75
CA GLN A 24 -34.48 27.10 22.94
C GLN A 24 -35.44 27.12 21.72
N THR A 25 -35.40 28.20 20.93
CA THR A 25 -36.27 28.39 19.74
C THR A 25 -35.52 28.29 18.42
N GLY A 26 -34.26 27.82 18.43
CA GLY A 26 -33.41 27.81 17.25
C GLY A 26 -33.78 26.80 16.13
N PRO A 27 -33.14 26.93 14.96
CA PRO A 27 -33.45 26.15 13.76
C PRO A 27 -32.86 24.73 13.76
N ILE A 28 -31.88 24.45 14.62
CA ILE A 28 -31.31 23.11 14.76
C ILE A 28 -32.25 22.23 15.56
N ARG A 29 -32.51 21.01 15.11
CA ARG A 29 -33.33 20.01 15.80
C ARG A 29 -32.48 18.88 16.31
N VAL A 30 -32.79 18.44 17.53
CA VAL A 30 -32.30 17.19 18.10
C VAL A 30 -33.49 16.29 18.37
N PHE A 31 -33.48 15.10 17.79
CA PHE A 31 -34.48 14.07 17.97
C PHE A 31 -33.84 12.82 18.60
N VAL A 32 -34.51 12.18 19.54
CA VAL A 32 -34.04 10.95 20.19
C VAL A 32 -35.11 9.86 20.07
N ASP A 33 -34.81 8.78 19.33
CA ASP A 33 -35.63 7.56 19.28
C ASP A 33 -35.10 6.54 20.30
N PRO A 34 -35.88 6.12 21.31
CA PRO A 34 -35.52 5.00 22.19
C PRO A 34 -35.70 3.61 21.54
N GLY A 35 -35.80 3.53 20.21
CA GLY A 35 -35.93 2.29 19.44
C GLY A 35 -37.32 1.67 19.51
N THR A 36 -38.36 2.48 19.74
CA THR A 36 -39.75 1.97 19.78
C THR A 36 -40.36 1.76 18.39
N GLY A 37 -39.66 2.17 17.33
CA GLY A 37 -40.14 2.09 15.94
C GLY A 37 -41.27 3.08 15.65
N THR A 38 -41.65 3.89 16.63
CA THR A 38 -42.57 5.01 16.50
C THR A 38 -41.83 6.27 16.91
N PHE A 39 -41.58 7.15 15.95
CA PHE A 39 -41.05 8.49 16.18
C PHE A 39 -42.07 9.32 16.98
N SER A 40 -42.22 9.08 18.28
CA SER A 40 -42.83 10.07 19.15
C SER A 40 -41.74 11.08 19.47
N GLU A 41 -41.94 12.37 19.14
CA GLU A 41 -41.14 13.50 19.63
C GLU A 41 -41.07 13.44 21.16
N LEU A 42 -40.15 12.65 21.70
CA LEU A 42 -40.02 12.46 23.13
C LEU A 42 -39.22 13.61 23.76
N THR A 43 -38.55 14.43 22.95
CA THR A 43 -37.95 15.73 23.31
C THR A 43 -37.38 16.39 22.06
N SER A 44 -38.12 17.25 21.36
CA SER A 44 -37.51 18.08 20.30
C SER A 44 -36.77 19.23 20.97
N ALA A 45 -35.45 19.10 21.12
CA ALA A 45 -34.65 20.25 21.50
C ALA A 45 -34.40 21.13 20.27
N ARG A 46 -34.25 22.43 20.52
CA ARG A 46 -33.75 23.37 19.53
C ARG A 46 -32.46 23.98 20.02
N ALA A 47 -31.58 24.34 19.09
CA ALA A 47 -30.37 25.13 19.38
C ALA A 47 -30.21 26.25 18.34
N ASP A 48 -29.62 27.36 18.76
CA ASP A 48 -29.29 28.48 17.87
C ASP A 48 -28.11 28.12 16.93
N ASP A 49 -27.94 28.88 15.85
CA ASP A 49 -26.91 28.63 14.83
C ASP A 49 -25.50 28.66 15.42
N GLY A 50 -24.79 27.52 15.33
CA GLY A 50 -23.42 27.37 15.83
C GLY A 50 -23.29 27.16 17.35
N ASP A 51 -24.39 27.17 18.11
CA ASP A 51 -24.34 26.96 19.55
C ASP A 51 -23.99 25.50 19.90
N PRO A 52 -23.20 25.26 20.96
CA PRO A 52 -22.92 23.90 21.44
C PRO A 52 -24.19 23.28 22.03
N VAL A 53 -24.33 21.95 21.88
CA VAL A 53 -25.49 21.20 22.38
C VAL A 53 -25.02 20.10 23.32
N THR A 54 -25.63 20.03 24.51
CA THR A 54 -25.42 18.92 25.44
C THR A 54 -26.65 18.02 25.46
N ILE A 55 -26.44 16.72 25.29
CA ILE A 55 -27.49 15.69 25.27
C ILE A 55 -27.23 14.71 26.41
N ASP A 56 -28.15 14.65 27.37
CA ASP A 56 -28.09 13.71 28.48
C ASP A 56 -29.00 12.50 28.24
N LEU A 57 -28.39 11.32 28.10
CA LEU A 57 -29.06 10.04 27.89
C LEU A 57 -29.20 9.23 29.19
N THR A 58 -28.91 9.82 30.35
CA THR A 58 -29.01 9.15 31.64
C THR A 58 -30.39 8.51 31.83
N GLY A 59 -30.42 7.19 32.00
CA GLY A 59 -31.66 6.42 32.20
C GLY A 59 -32.46 6.11 30.94
N LEU A 60 -31.93 6.37 29.73
CA LEU A 60 -32.55 5.94 28.47
C LEU A 60 -32.22 4.51 28.06
N PHE A 61 -31.22 3.88 28.70
CA PHE A 61 -30.88 2.47 28.52
C PHE A 61 -31.38 1.63 29.72
N PRO A 62 -32.70 1.39 29.88
CA PRO A 62 -33.21 0.56 30.96
C PRO A 62 -32.77 -0.90 30.78
N ASN A 63 -32.55 -1.59 31.90
CA ASN A 63 -32.08 -2.97 31.95
C ASN A 63 -32.89 -3.91 31.03
N GLY A 64 -32.21 -4.60 30.13
CA GLY A 64 -32.75 -5.75 29.40
C GLY A 64 -33.56 -5.46 28.13
N ILE A 65 -33.32 -4.33 27.47
CA ILE A 65 -33.95 -4.02 26.17
C ILE A 65 -32.89 -3.86 25.09
N ASP A 66 -32.91 -4.73 24.08
CA ASP A 66 -31.98 -4.76 22.92
C ASP A 66 -32.22 -3.64 21.89
N ARG A 67 -32.72 -2.48 22.33
CA ARG A 67 -33.11 -1.41 21.41
C ARG A 67 -31.94 -0.48 21.19
N GLY A 68 -31.65 -0.19 19.92
CA GLY A 68 -30.77 0.90 19.55
C GLY A 68 -31.44 2.23 19.89
N VAL A 69 -30.72 3.11 20.58
CA VAL A 69 -31.11 4.51 20.73
C VAL A 69 -30.56 5.29 19.54
N THR A 70 -31.37 6.12 18.89
CA THR A 70 -30.91 6.97 17.77
C THR A 70 -31.06 8.43 18.14
N ILE A 71 -29.97 9.19 18.07
CA ILE A 71 -29.96 10.65 18.12
C ILE A 71 -29.85 11.16 16.68
N HIS A 72 -30.78 11.99 16.24
CA HIS A 72 -30.77 12.62 14.92
C HIS A 72 -30.76 14.14 15.07
N ILE A 73 -29.75 14.78 14.49
CA ILE A 73 -29.48 16.22 14.59
C ILE A 73 -29.42 16.81 13.18
N TYR A 74 -30.20 17.87 12.92
CA TYR A 74 -30.29 18.49 11.59
C TYR A 74 -30.81 19.93 11.63
N ASP A 75 -30.62 20.67 10.54
CA ASP A 75 -31.22 21.97 10.26
C ASP A 75 -32.67 21.83 9.74
N GLU A 76 -33.65 22.30 10.50
CA GLU A 76 -35.09 22.17 10.16
C GLU A 76 -35.52 23.05 8.99
N ASP A 77 -34.82 24.17 8.75
CA ASP A 77 -35.22 25.17 7.75
C ASP A 77 -34.98 24.70 6.30
N THR A 78 -34.47 23.48 6.13
CA THR A 78 -34.49 22.72 4.88
C THR A 78 -35.92 22.22 4.60
N ILE A 79 -36.71 23.05 3.91
CA ILE A 79 -38.17 22.90 3.81
C ILE A 79 -38.62 21.66 3.02
N THR A 80 -37.83 21.13 2.09
CA THR A 80 -38.36 20.11 1.18
C THR A 80 -38.24 18.69 1.73
N THR A 81 -39.21 17.84 1.40
CA THR A 81 -39.25 16.41 1.76
C THR A 81 -38.37 15.55 0.86
N ASP A 82 -37.69 16.16 -0.12
CA ASP A 82 -36.92 15.45 -1.14
C ASP A 82 -35.43 15.42 -0.76
N CYS A 83 -34.92 14.28 -0.30
CA CYS A 83 -33.54 14.13 0.16
C CYS A 83 -32.48 14.43 -0.92
N GLU A 84 -32.85 14.27 -2.20
CA GLU A 84 -31.89 14.32 -3.30
C GLU A 84 -31.89 15.65 -4.05
N ALA A 85 -32.77 16.58 -3.67
CA ALA A 85 -32.84 17.86 -4.35
C ALA A 85 -31.53 18.66 -4.15
N PRO A 86 -30.78 19.03 -5.21
CA PRO A 86 -29.51 19.74 -5.11
C PRO A 86 -29.63 21.15 -4.47
N TRP A 87 -30.87 21.63 -4.28
CA TRP A 87 -31.20 22.89 -3.63
C TRP A 87 -31.43 22.78 -2.12
N ASN A 88 -31.47 21.57 -1.55
CA ASN A 88 -31.53 21.35 -0.10
C ASN A 88 -30.15 21.53 0.54
N VAL A 89 -29.68 22.76 0.49
CA VAL A 89 -28.46 23.15 1.19
C VAL A 89 -28.86 23.64 2.58
N PRO A 90 -28.35 23.03 3.66
CA PRO A 90 -28.55 23.57 5.00
C PRO A 90 -28.12 25.03 5.09
N THR A 91 -28.82 25.79 5.91
CA THR A 91 -28.63 27.22 6.14
C THR A 91 -27.97 27.54 7.48
N HIS A 92 -27.98 26.59 8.42
CA HIS A 92 -27.44 26.75 9.77
C HIS A 92 -26.31 25.76 10.06
N SER A 93 -25.39 26.19 10.92
CA SER A 93 -24.31 25.39 11.50
C SER A 93 -24.75 24.80 12.84
N ILE A 94 -24.13 23.68 13.19
CA ILE A 94 -24.32 23.02 14.49
C ILE A 94 -23.00 23.17 15.24
N GLY A 95 -23.04 23.66 16.48
CA GLY A 95 -21.85 23.74 17.33
C GLY A 95 -21.34 22.36 17.77
N HIS A 96 -20.48 22.34 18.78
CA HIS A 96 -19.98 21.09 19.36
C HIS A 96 -21.10 20.32 20.08
N ILE A 97 -21.23 19.02 19.81
CA ILE A 97 -22.17 18.13 20.51
C ILE A 97 -21.45 17.38 21.64
N THR A 98 -21.96 17.50 22.85
CA THR A 98 -21.48 16.73 24.01
C THR A 98 -22.57 15.78 24.48
N ILE A 99 -22.28 14.48 24.46
CA ILE A 99 -23.19 13.46 24.96
C ILE A 99 -22.75 13.03 26.37
N THR A 100 -23.70 12.95 27.30
CA THR A 100 -23.51 12.44 28.65
C THR A 100 -24.45 11.27 28.90
N GLY A 101 -24.03 10.33 29.74
CA GLY A 101 -24.90 9.28 30.24
C GLY A 101 -24.13 7.99 30.50
N THR A 102 -24.84 7.01 31.05
CA THR A 102 -24.29 5.68 31.29
C THR A 102 -25.13 4.65 30.57
N VAL A 103 -24.46 3.55 30.25
CA VAL A 103 -25.06 2.40 29.60
C VAL A 103 -24.98 1.22 30.56
N HIS A 104 -26.10 0.53 30.75
CA HIS A 104 -26.07 -0.73 31.49
C HIS A 104 -25.74 -1.86 30.51
N SER A 105 -24.50 -2.31 30.54
CA SER A 105 -24.03 -3.42 29.71
C SER A 105 -24.79 -4.70 30.07
N SER A 106 -25.50 -5.25 29.08
CA SER A 106 -26.01 -6.61 29.13
C SER A 106 -25.03 -7.49 28.35
N PRO A 107 -24.51 -8.58 28.93
CA PRO A 107 -23.55 -9.45 28.24
C PRO A 107 -24.18 -10.22 27.07
N THR A 108 -25.51 -10.24 26.96
CA THR A 108 -26.22 -11.01 25.91
C THR A 108 -26.47 -10.18 24.66
N PHE A 109 -26.66 -8.87 24.82
CA PHE A 109 -26.94 -7.94 23.73
C PHE A 109 -26.40 -6.58 24.12
N PRO A 110 -25.25 -6.18 23.55
CA PRO A 110 -24.72 -4.89 23.85
C PRO A 110 -25.66 -3.82 23.27
N PRO A 111 -26.02 -2.82 24.08
CA PRO A 111 -26.81 -1.68 23.62
C PRO A 111 -26.10 -0.97 22.47
N ARG A 112 -26.87 -0.24 21.66
CA ARG A 112 -26.34 0.50 20.51
C ARG A 112 -26.81 1.94 20.60
N LEU A 113 -25.88 2.87 20.44
CA LEU A 113 -26.21 4.27 20.23
C LEU A 113 -25.90 4.61 18.78
N PHE A 114 -26.87 5.15 18.05
CA PHE A 114 -26.67 5.72 16.73
C PHE A 114 -26.71 7.24 16.87
N VAL A 115 -25.68 7.94 16.40
CA VAL A 115 -25.66 9.40 16.36
C VAL A 115 -25.59 9.83 14.91
N ALA A 116 -26.59 10.58 14.48
CA ALA A 116 -26.83 10.98 13.10
C ALA A 116 -26.85 12.50 13.01
N VAL A 117 -25.85 13.10 12.37
CA VAL A 117 -25.84 14.52 11.99
C VAL A 117 -26.00 14.59 10.48
N MET A 118 -27.23 14.49 9.99
CA MET A 118 -27.57 14.34 8.57
C MET A 118 -28.99 14.84 8.32
N HIS A 119 -29.37 15.04 7.06
CA HIS A 119 -30.68 15.62 6.72
C HIS A 119 -31.87 14.85 7.34
N LYS A 120 -32.98 15.53 7.62
CA LYS A 120 -34.14 14.98 8.37
C LYS A 120 -34.80 13.74 7.75
N CYS A 121 -34.64 13.56 6.44
CA CYS A 121 -35.25 12.46 5.70
C CYS A 121 -34.32 11.25 5.54
N GLU A 122 -33.07 11.39 5.98
CA GLU A 122 -32.13 10.27 6.02
C GLU A 122 -32.43 9.39 7.22
N THR A 123 -32.18 8.10 7.03
CA THR A 123 -32.10 7.13 8.13
C THR A 123 -30.66 6.71 8.32
N PHE A 124 -30.33 6.13 9.47
CA PHE A 124 -28.97 5.62 9.68
C PHE A 124 -28.59 4.65 8.55
N PRO A 125 -27.49 4.90 7.81
CA PRO A 125 -27.17 4.16 6.61
C PRO A 125 -26.84 2.69 6.91
N GLY A 126 -27.24 1.80 6.01
CA GLY A 126 -26.89 0.37 6.09
C GLY A 126 -25.45 0.07 5.66
N SER A 127 -24.80 0.99 4.94
CA SER A 127 -23.41 0.87 4.48
C SER A 127 -22.70 2.22 4.62
N PRO A 128 -21.43 2.24 5.08
CA PRO A 128 -20.69 3.49 5.23
C PRO A 128 -20.29 4.10 3.88
N GLU A 129 -20.36 3.34 2.78
CA GLU A 129 -20.03 3.81 1.43
C GLU A 129 -21.11 4.69 0.83
N LEU A 130 -22.36 4.54 1.28
CA LEU A 130 -23.48 5.32 0.75
C LEU A 130 -23.35 6.80 1.15
N PRO A 131 -23.40 7.74 0.18
CA PRO A 131 -23.40 9.16 0.50
C PRO A 131 -24.66 9.53 1.27
N LEU A 132 -24.53 10.49 2.18
CA LEU A 132 -25.64 10.98 3.01
C LEU A 132 -26.07 12.38 2.57
N ALA A 133 -27.35 12.72 2.71
CA ALA A 133 -27.80 14.10 2.60
C ALA A 133 -27.31 14.94 3.80
N ARG A 134 -26.94 16.19 3.52
CA ARG A 134 -26.24 17.10 4.44
C ARG A 134 -27.20 17.62 5.51
N GLY A 135 -26.82 17.51 6.78
CA GLY A 135 -27.62 17.93 7.93
C GLY A 135 -27.44 19.39 8.34
N CYS A 136 -26.26 19.97 8.13
CA CYS A 136 -25.93 21.36 8.47
C CYS A 136 -24.86 21.96 7.53
N ILE A 137 -24.56 23.25 7.72
CA ILE A 137 -23.43 23.91 7.05
C ILE A 137 -22.13 23.43 7.69
N ASN A 138 -21.82 23.90 8.89
CA ASN A 138 -20.62 23.51 9.61
C ASN A 138 -20.98 22.67 10.83
N PHE A 139 -20.03 21.88 11.31
CA PHE A 139 -20.18 21.08 12.51
C PHE A 139 -18.99 21.28 13.46
N GLY A 140 -19.32 21.62 14.71
CA GLY A 140 -18.33 21.92 15.74
C GLY A 140 -17.67 20.71 16.40
N GLY A 141 -18.05 19.48 16.03
CA GLY A 141 -17.49 18.23 16.58
C GLY A 141 -18.46 17.45 17.47
N LEU A 142 -18.04 16.26 17.90
CA LEU A 142 -18.78 15.34 18.76
C LEU A 142 -17.85 14.75 19.82
N SER A 143 -18.22 14.88 21.10
CA SER A 143 -17.52 14.22 22.19
C SER A 143 -18.47 13.61 23.21
N PHE A 144 -17.92 12.70 24.01
CA PHE A 144 -18.56 12.12 25.18
C PHE A 144 -17.90 12.70 26.43
N SER A 145 -18.70 13.02 27.44
CA SER A 145 -18.15 13.52 28.71
C SER A 145 -17.37 12.45 29.45
N SER A 146 -16.42 12.87 30.29
CA SER A 146 -15.75 11.96 31.22
C SER A 146 -16.78 11.22 32.09
N GLY A 147 -16.62 9.90 32.22
CA GLY A 147 -17.58 9.01 32.86
C GLY A 147 -18.68 8.49 31.92
N SER A 148 -18.63 8.80 30.62
CA SER A 148 -19.54 8.30 29.57
C SER A 148 -18.81 7.41 28.55
N GLU A 149 -17.69 6.79 28.94
CA GLU A 149 -16.86 5.95 28.06
C GLU A 149 -17.64 4.73 27.55
N ASP A 150 -18.40 4.05 28.42
CA ASP A 150 -19.27 2.92 28.00
C ASP A 150 -20.28 3.32 26.92
N LEU A 151 -20.74 4.59 26.94
CA LEU A 151 -21.67 5.11 25.94
C LEU A 151 -20.95 5.44 24.62
N ARG A 152 -19.76 6.04 24.70
CA ARG A 152 -18.88 6.27 23.54
C ARG A 152 -18.64 4.95 22.82
N ASP A 153 -18.27 3.92 23.56
CA ASP A 153 -17.82 2.63 23.02
C ASP A 153 -18.90 1.90 22.23
N VAL A 154 -20.17 2.11 22.59
CA VAL A 154 -21.32 1.55 21.85
C VAL A 154 -21.90 2.49 20.80
N ALA A 155 -21.32 3.68 20.63
CA ALA A 155 -21.79 4.69 19.69
C ALA A 155 -21.31 4.41 18.26
N ARG A 156 -22.24 4.51 17.31
CA ARG A 156 -22.01 4.50 15.87
C ARG A 156 -22.41 5.86 15.31
N VAL A 157 -21.45 6.57 14.73
CA VAL A 157 -21.63 7.97 14.32
C VAL A 157 -21.65 8.11 12.81
N ALA A 158 -22.66 8.83 12.29
CA ALA A 158 -22.78 9.23 10.91
C ALA A 158 -22.96 10.76 10.83
N ILE A 159 -22.02 11.47 10.19
CA ILE A 159 -22.02 12.93 10.08
C ILE A 159 -21.90 13.33 8.60
N ALA A 160 -22.75 14.27 8.17
CA ALA A 160 -22.81 14.79 6.83
C ALA A 160 -23.07 16.29 6.81
N VAL A 161 -22.09 17.06 6.32
CA VAL A 161 -22.17 18.54 6.31
C VAL A 161 -21.85 19.11 4.93
N SER A 162 -22.36 20.33 4.68
CA SER A 162 -22.15 21.04 3.40
C SER A 162 -20.97 22.03 3.41
N GLY A 163 -20.44 22.34 4.58
CA GLY A 163 -19.28 23.19 4.85
C GLY A 163 -18.19 22.38 5.56
N ASP A 164 -17.75 22.84 6.73
CA ASP A 164 -16.56 22.32 7.42
C ASP A 164 -16.88 21.57 8.73
N ILE A 165 -15.97 20.68 9.11
CA ILE A 165 -15.95 20.02 10.43
C ILE A 165 -14.72 20.50 11.18
N THR A 166 -14.91 21.36 12.18
CA THR A 166 -13.81 22.09 12.81
C THR A 166 -13.35 21.53 14.14
N GLY A 167 -14.21 20.76 14.83
CA GLY A 167 -13.87 20.13 16.11
C GLY A 167 -13.86 18.61 16.04
N ASP A 168 -13.22 18.01 17.03
CA ASP A 168 -12.97 16.58 17.09
C ASP A 168 -14.27 15.77 17.11
N VAL A 169 -14.23 14.59 16.50
CA VAL A 169 -15.28 13.58 16.51
C VAL A 169 -14.71 12.31 17.14
N THR A 170 -15.19 11.98 18.33
CA THR A 170 -14.76 10.77 19.05
C THR A 170 -15.94 9.84 19.29
N ALA A 171 -15.80 8.56 18.96
CA ALA A 171 -16.81 7.53 19.18
C ALA A 171 -16.18 6.14 19.28
N GLY A 172 -16.98 5.12 19.64
CA GLY A 172 -16.58 3.73 19.51
C GLY A 172 -16.41 3.37 18.04
N HIS A 173 -17.41 3.70 17.23
CA HIS A 173 -17.39 3.52 15.79
C HIS A 173 -17.76 4.82 15.06
N VAL A 174 -16.88 5.26 14.18
CA VAL A 174 -17.15 6.35 13.24
C VAL A 174 -17.57 5.72 11.92
N PHE A 175 -18.87 5.54 11.73
CA PHE A 175 -19.41 4.85 10.56
C PHE A 175 -19.17 5.63 9.27
N ARG A 176 -19.50 6.93 9.27
CA ARG A 176 -19.21 7.84 8.15
C ARG A 176 -19.08 9.28 8.64
N VAL A 177 -18.05 9.99 8.17
CA VAL A 177 -17.92 11.44 8.33
C VAL A 177 -17.68 12.03 6.95
N GLN A 178 -18.53 12.96 6.53
CA GLN A 178 -18.34 13.66 5.27
C GLN A 178 -18.55 15.17 5.40
N ALA A 179 -17.61 15.92 4.86
CA ALA A 179 -17.64 17.36 4.67
C ALA A 179 -17.43 17.63 3.17
N GLN A 180 -18.51 17.58 2.38
CA GLN A 180 -18.40 17.57 0.92
C GLN A 180 -18.22 18.95 0.29
N GLY A 181 -18.27 20.03 1.06
CA GLY A 181 -18.30 21.40 0.52
C GLY A 181 -19.51 21.66 -0.41
N ARG A 182 -19.53 22.85 -1.01
CA ARG A 182 -20.58 23.26 -1.96
C ARG A 182 -20.10 24.31 -2.95
N MET A 183 -20.74 24.35 -4.10
CA MET A 183 -20.60 25.46 -5.04
C MET A 183 -21.48 26.64 -4.60
N VAL A 184 -20.87 27.79 -4.37
CA VAL A 184 -21.56 29.06 -4.17
C VAL A 184 -21.25 29.92 -5.39
N SER A 185 -22.22 30.04 -6.30
CA SER A 185 -21.98 30.59 -7.64
C SER A 185 -20.93 29.77 -8.39
N THR A 186 -19.74 30.32 -8.64
CA THR A 186 -18.63 29.69 -9.35
C THR A 186 -17.47 29.30 -8.41
N THR A 187 -17.62 29.52 -7.11
CA THR A 187 -16.56 29.27 -6.13
C THR A 187 -16.93 28.09 -5.26
N TYR A 188 -16.02 27.13 -5.14
CA TYR A 188 -16.15 26.04 -4.20
C TYR A 188 -15.88 26.53 -2.78
N THR A 189 -16.74 26.18 -1.81
CA THR A 189 -16.67 26.66 -0.42
C THR A 189 -16.84 25.51 0.56
N GLY A 190 -16.01 25.50 1.59
CA GLY A 190 -15.99 24.52 2.67
C GLY A 190 -15.45 23.16 2.23
N GLY A 191 -15.82 22.11 2.95
CA GLY A 191 -15.37 20.75 2.71
C GLY A 191 -14.03 20.43 3.36
N THR A 192 -13.63 21.20 4.37
CA THR A 192 -12.45 20.93 5.20
C THR A 192 -12.84 20.17 6.46
N ILE A 193 -12.05 19.15 6.80
CA ILE A 193 -12.11 18.46 8.10
C ILE A 193 -10.82 18.80 8.84
N SER A 194 -10.91 19.69 9.83
CA SER A 194 -9.77 20.09 10.67
C SER A 194 -9.80 19.51 12.07
N GLY A 195 -10.96 19.02 12.52
CA GLY A 195 -11.07 18.24 13.75
C GLY A 195 -10.56 16.81 13.57
N ASN A 196 -10.01 16.22 14.63
CA ASN A 196 -9.56 14.83 14.62
C ASN A 196 -10.75 13.88 14.60
N ILE A 197 -10.65 12.79 13.86
CA ILE A 197 -11.64 11.73 13.78
C ILE A 197 -11.07 10.49 14.49
N THR A 198 -11.59 10.18 15.67
CA THR A 198 -11.06 9.11 16.50
C THR A 198 -12.13 8.06 16.77
N ALA A 199 -11.86 6.82 16.38
CA ALA A 199 -12.62 5.65 16.79
C ALA A 199 -11.85 4.83 17.82
N THR A 200 -12.49 4.48 18.93
CA THR A 200 -11.91 3.65 20.01
C THR A 200 -12.80 2.45 20.26
N VAL A 201 -12.45 1.29 19.68
CA VAL A 201 -13.26 0.07 19.83
C VAL A 201 -12.67 -0.79 20.96
N PRO A 202 -13.37 -0.95 22.10
CA PRO A 202 -12.83 -1.74 23.20
C PRO A 202 -12.92 -3.26 22.98
N ARG A 203 -13.97 -3.77 22.31
CA ARG A 203 -14.13 -5.20 21.96
C ARG A 203 -15.04 -5.42 20.75
N PHE A 204 -14.47 -5.95 19.66
CA PHE A 204 -15.19 -6.21 18.41
C PHE A 204 -16.26 -7.31 18.55
N SER A 205 -16.05 -8.29 19.44
CA SER A 205 -16.95 -9.44 19.62
C SER A 205 -18.36 -9.06 20.08
N ASP A 206 -18.49 -7.91 20.72
CA ASP A 206 -19.77 -7.45 21.27
C ASP A 206 -20.62 -6.77 20.17
N VAL A 207 -19.98 -6.08 19.22
CA VAL A 207 -20.70 -5.25 18.25
C VAL A 207 -20.90 -6.04 16.94
N SER A 208 -21.96 -6.85 16.86
CA SER A 208 -22.25 -7.69 15.68
C SER A 208 -22.02 -6.98 14.33
N GLY A 209 -21.11 -7.54 13.52
CA GLY A 209 -20.83 -7.20 12.12
C GLY A 209 -19.38 -6.78 11.87
N ASN A 210 -18.78 -7.28 10.77
CA ASN A 210 -17.45 -6.87 10.30
C ASN A 210 -17.52 -5.43 9.79
N PHE A 211 -17.36 -4.45 10.68
CA PHE A 211 -17.29 -3.04 10.31
C PHE A 211 -15.95 -2.47 10.76
N ASP A 212 -15.32 -1.67 9.91
CA ASP A 212 -14.15 -0.89 10.32
C ASP A 212 -14.52 0.07 11.46
N SER A 213 -13.56 0.31 12.37
CA SER A 213 -13.74 1.28 13.46
C SER A 213 -14.02 2.67 12.92
N VAL A 214 -13.33 3.04 11.84
CA VAL A 214 -13.65 4.20 11.00
C VAL A 214 -14.05 3.70 9.62
N GLY A 215 -15.34 3.78 9.26
CA GLY A 215 -15.84 3.30 7.98
C GLY A 215 -15.37 4.18 6.81
N VAL A 216 -15.91 5.40 6.72
CA VAL A 216 -15.54 6.37 5.67
C VAL A 216 -15.32 7.76 6.24
N VAL A 217 -14.20 8.39 5.89
CA VAL A 217 -13.97 9.83 6.07
C VAL A 217 -13.84 10.48 4.69
N TRP A 218 -14.62 11.53 4.43
CA TRP A 218 -14.60 12.22 3.14
C TRP A 218 -14.59 13.74 3.31
N ALA A 219 -13.45 14.37 3.04
CA ALA A 219 -13.34 15.83 2.92
C ALA A 219 -13.40 16.26 1.45
N GLY A 220 -14.14 17.29 1.11
CA GLY A 220 -14.26 17.77 -0.27
C GLY A 220 -13.13 18.71 -0.71
N HIS A 221 -12.34 19.24 0.23
CA HIS A 221 -11.23 20.15 -0.05
C HIS A 221 -9.94 19.75 0.67
N GLU A 222 -10.00 19.54 1.98
CA GLU A 222 -8.80 19.39 2.82
C GLU A 222 -9.07 18.53 4.06
N LEU A 223 -8.12 17.67 4.42
CA LEU A 223 -8.10 16.93 5.68
C LEU A 223 -6.84 17.28 6.47
N THR A 224 -6.98 18.14 7.48
CA THR A 224 -5.86 18.54 8.34
C THR A 224 -5.88 17.88 9.71
N GLY A 225 -7.05 17.43 10.17
CA GLY A 225 -7.20 16.65 11.40
C GLY A 225 -6.75 15.20 11.20
N ASP A 226 -6.29 14.57 12.29
CA ASP A 226 -5.87 13.16 12.25
C ASP A 226 -7.09 12.23 12.14
N VAL A 227 -6.95 11.11 11.44
CA VAL A 227 -7.89 9.99 11.45
C VAL A 227 -7.23 8.82 12.17
N VAL A 228 -7.76 8.48 13.34
CA VAL A 228 -7.18 7.46 14.21
C VAL A 228 -8.21 6.39 14.54
N ALA A 229 -7.87 5.14 14.27
CA ALA A 229 -8.61 3.99 14.75
C ALA A 229 -7.75 3.24 15.78
N THR A 230 -8.21 3.19 17.01
CA THR A 230 -7.59 2.40 18.07
C THR A 230 -8.46 1.20 18.42
N ALA A 231 -7.79 0.07 18.67
CA ALA A 231 -8.34 -1.00 19.46
C ALA A 231 -7.49 -1.13 20.71
N GLU A 232 -8.09 -0.78 21.85
CA GLU A 232 -7.52 -1.12 23.14
C GLU A 232 -8.21 -2.40 23.56
N ASP A 233 -7.49 -3.53 23.56
CA ASP A 233 -7.95 -4.65 24.39
C ASP A 233 -7.55 -4.35 25.84
N PRO A 234 -8.50 -4.16 26.77
CA PRO A 234 -8.18 -3.90 28.17
C PRO A 234 -7.38 -5.02 28.84
N ASP A 235 -7.38 -6.23 28.27
CA ASP A 235 -6.62 -7.37 28.79
C ASP A 235 -5.25 -7.54 28.11
N GLY A 236 -4.93 -6.71 27.10
CA GLY A 236 -3.67 -6.78 26.34
C GLY A 236 -3.56 -7.98 25.40
N GLU A 237 -4.63 -8.75 25.19
CA GLU A 237 -4.69 -9.85 24.24
C GLU A 237 -5.33 -9.37 22.91
N THR A 238 -4.49 -9.11 21.92
CA THR A 238 -4.87 -8.71 20.55
C THR A 238 -5.65 -9.82 19.80
N THR A 239 -6.90 -10.09 20.20
CA THR A 239 -7.65 -11.28 19.76
C THR A 239 -8.61 -11.05 18.59
N SER A 240 -8.79 -9.81 18.11
CA SER A 240 -9.54 -9.59 16.87
C SER A 240 -8.83 -8.63 15.92
N VAL A 241 -8.33 -9.20 14.82
CA VAL A 241 -7.62 -8.59 13.66
C VAL A 241 -8.42 -7.45 12.98
N GLU A 242 -9.66 -7.19 13.37
CA GLU A 242 -10.54 -6.23 12.69
C GLU A 242 -10.87 -4.97 13.52
N GLY A 243 -10.80 -5.06 14.85
CA GLY A 243 -11.01 -3.92 15.73
C GLY A 243 -9.83 -2.97 15.61
N GLY A 244 -10.05 -1.75 15.11
CA GLY A 244 -8.99 -0.75 14.90
C GLY A 244 -8.72 -0.46 13.42
N SER A 245 -9.54 -0.97 12.50
CA SER A 245 -9.37 -0.70 11.06
C SER A 245 -9.99 0.63 10.63
N ILE A 246 -9.42 1.21 9.58
CA ILE A 246 -9.97 2.33 8.81
C ILE A 246 -10.33 1.78 7.43
N GLY A 247 -11.61 1.90 7.06
CA GLY A 247 -12.07 1.55 5.72
C GLY A 247 -11.48 2.51 4.70
N ARG A 248 -12.06 3.70 4.56
CA ARG A 248 -11.70 4.62 3.46
C ARG A 248 -11.55 6.06 3.92
N VAL A 249 -10.52 6.72 3.40
CA VAL A 249 -10.29 8.16 3.52
C VAL A 249 -10.23 8.77 2.13
N PHE A 250 -11.10 9.75 1.88
CA PHE A 250 -11.23 10.44 0.62
C PHE A 250 -11.02 11.95 0.80
N VAL A 251 -10.19 12.57 -0.04
CA VAL A 251 -10.08 14.04 -0.10
C VAL A 251 -10.22 14.56 -1.53
N GLY A 252 -11.28 15.34 -1.76
CA GLY A 252 -11.61 15.92 -3.05
C GLY A 252 -12.98 15.49 -3.56
N VAL A 253 -13.46 16.23 -4.55
CA VAL A 253 -14.71 15.96 -5.28
C VAL A 253 -14.59 16.53 -6.68
N ALA A 254 -15.30 15.96 -7.65
CA ALA A 254 -15.25 16.39 -9.06
C ALA A 254 -15.54 17.88 -9.29
N SER A 255 -16.32 18.52 -8.41
CA SER A 255 -16.63 19.95 -8.50
C SER A 255 -15.53 20.88 -7.98
N ASN A 256 -14.49 20.35 -7.31
CA ASN A 256 -13.41 21.13 -6.73
C ASN A 256 -12.10 20.85 -7.46
N THR A 257 -11.66 21.79 -8.30
CA THR A 257 -10.40 21.66 -9.05
C THR A 257 -9.17 22.10 -8.26
N ALA A 258 -9.34 22.64 -7.05
CA ALA A 258 -8.27 23.16 -6.20
C ALA A 258 -8.30 22.47 -4.82
N VAL A 259 -8.17 21.15 -4.82
CA VAL A 259 -8.15 20.32 -3.60
C VAL A 259 -6.82 20.54 -2.88
N ALA A 260 -6.85 20.91 -1.60
CA ALA A 260 -5.64 21.16 -0.81
C ALA A 260 -4.99 19.86 -0.33
N GLY A 261 -5.77 18.79 -0.20
CA GLY A 261 -5.26 17.44 0.06
C GLY A 261 -5.21 17.06 1.54
N ILE A 262 -4.24 16.24 1.94
CA ILE A 262 -4.16 15.63 3.27
C ILE A 262 -2.91 16.13 4.00
N THR A 263 -3.06 16.70 5.19
CA THR A 263 -1.91 17.01 6.07
C THR A 263 -2.03 16.39 7.46
N GLY A 264 -3.19 15.84 7.83
CA GLY A 264 -3.36 15.07 9.06
C GLY A 264 -2.83 13.65 8.94
N ASP A 265 -2.51 13.02 10.07
CA ASP A 265 -2.08 11.63 10.11
C ASP A 265 -3.27 10.67 9.91
N ILE A 266 -3.03 9.49 9.34
CA ILE A 266 -4.01 8.40 9.19
C ILE A 266 -3.40 7.15 9.85
N LYS A 267 -3.96 6.73 10.99
CA LYS A 267 -3.36 5.70 11.85
C LYS A 267 -4.36 4.61 12.23
N ALA A 268 -4.02 3.37 11.90
CA ALA A 268 -4.69 2.15 12.33
C ALA A 268 -3.63 1.16 12.85
N GLU A 269 -2.96 1.48 13.96
CA GLU A 269 -1.72 0.81 14.39
C GLU A 269 -1.88 -0.70 14.67
N HIS A 270 -3.09 -1.15 14.98
CA HIS A 270 -3.46 -2.56 15.18
C HIS A 270 -4.43 -3.09 14.11
N GLY A 271 -4.85 -2.23 13.18
CA GLY A 271 -5.87 -2.53 12.18
C GLY A 271 -5.32 -2.51 10.76
N ARG A 272 -6.23 -2.58 9.78
CA ARG A 272 -5.90 -2.27 8.39
C ARG A 272 -6.35 -0.86 8.00
N ILE A 273 -5.74 -0.30 6.97
CA ILE A 273 -6.27 0.84 6.22
C ILE A 273 -6.60 0.30 4.82
N GLU A 274 -7.86 0.31 4.41
CA GLU A 274 -8.16 -0.14 3.04
C GLU A 274 -7.74 0.92 2.05
N VAL A 275 -8.23 2.16 2.19
CA VAL A 275 -8.05 3.17 1.14
C VAL A 275 -7.71 4.54 1.70
N VAL A 276 -6.70 5.18 1.12
CA VAL A 276 -6.44 6.62 1.20
C VAL A 276 -6.37 7.16 -0.23
N HIS A 277 -7.40 7.87 -0.67
CA HIS A 277 -7.39 8.53 -1.98
C HIS A 277 -7.57 10.04 -1.85
N THR A 278 -6.82 10.82 -2.62
CA THR A 278 -6.90 12.28 -2.64
C THR A 278 -6.72 12.85 -4.03
N ALA A 279 -7.31 14.01 -4.31
CA ALA A 279 -7.10 14.76 -5.55
C ALA A 279 -6.15 15.94 -5.38
N GLY A 280 -5.81 16.27 -4.12
CA GLY A 280 -4.73 17.17 -3.76
C GLY A 280 -3.51 16.40 -3.24
N PRO A 281 -2.41 17.10 -2.90
CA PRO A 281 -1.20 16.47 -2.39
C PRO A 281 -1.42 15.77 -1.04
N ILE A 282 -0.56 14.80 -0.72
CA ILE A 282 -0.40 14.30 0.65
C ILE A 282 0.83 14.97 1.25
N GLY A 283 0.67 15.61 2.40
CA GLY A 283 1.71 16.38 3.06
C GLY A 283 1.95 17.76 2.45
N SER A 284 2.97 18.44 2.96
CA SER A 284 3.40 19.75 2.47
C SER A 284 4.89 19.95 2.70
N VAL A 285 5.46 21.09 2.29
CA VAL A 285 6.87 21.40 2.55
C VAL A 285 7.26 21.29 4.02
N SER A 286 6.35 21.61 4.95
CA SER A 286 6.59 21.61 6.40
C SER A 286 5.95 20.42 7.14
N VAL A 287 5.10 19.63 6.50
CA VAL A 287 4.35 18.54 7.15
C VAL A 287 4.56 17.24 6.39
N THR A 288 4.95 16.19 7.10
CA THR A 288 5.01 14.82 6.58
C THR A 288 4.02 13.99 7.39
N PRO A 289 2.77 13.82 6.94
CA PRO A 289 1.79 12.98 7.62
C PRO A 289 2.23 11.52 7.67
N LYS A 290 1.73 10.82 8.67
CA LYS A 290 1.91 9.38 8.87
C LYS A 290 0.73 8.64 8.26
N ILE A 291 1.00 7.60 7.48
CA ILE A 291 -0.01 6.65 7.00
C ILE A 291 0.40 5.28 7.51
N TRP A 292 -0.13 4.90 8.67
CA TRP A 292 0.38 3.77 9.47
C TRP A 292 -0.71 2.73 9.68
N ALA A 293 -0.43 1.50 9.30
CA ALA A 293 -1.33 0.37 9.50
C ALA A 293 -0.62 -0.81 10.20
N GLY A 294 -1.30 -1.45 11.14
CA GLY A 294 -0.80 -2.64 11.82
C GLY A 294 -0.74 -3.85 10.89
N LEU A 295 -1.84 -4.09 10.19
CA LEU A 295 -2.13 -5.38 9.55
C LEU A 295 -2.13 -5.36 8.04
N ALA A 296 -2.60 -4.28 7.41
CA ALA A 296 -2.62 -4.15 5.95
C ALA A 296 -2.85 -2.69 5.55
N LEU A 297 -2.28 -2.28 4.43
CA LEU A 297 -2.53 -0.99 3.80
C LEU A 297 -2.83 -1.23 2.32
N HIS A 298 -4.09 -1.24 1.90
CA HIS A 298 -4.34 -1.64 0.51
C HIS A 298 -3.88 -0.56 -0.46
N GLU A 299 -4.39 0.67 -0.34
CA GLU A 299 -4.13 1.71 -1.34
C GLU A 299 -3.85 3.09 -0.75
N VAL A 300 -2.80 3.75 -1.27
CA VAL A 300 -2.56 5.20 -1.13
C VAL A 300 -2.43 5.78 -2.54
N ARG A 301 -3.42 6.56 -2.99
CA ARG A 301 -3.45 7.00 -4.40
C ARG A 301 -3.83 8.48 -4.54
N VAL A 302 -3.24 9.11 -5.54
CA VAL A 302 -3.61 10.45 -5.99
C VAL A 302 -4.37 10.34 -7.30
N PHE A 303 -5.55 10.95 -7.37
CA PHE A 303 -6.39 10.96 -8.57
C PHE A 303 -6.59 12.36 -9.12
N ASP A 304 -7.02 12.44 -10.39
CA ASP A 304 -7.69 13.64 -10.87
C ASP A 304 -8.97 13.87 -10.04
N ALA A 305 -9.26 15.13 -9.70
CA ALA A 305 -10.46 15.52 -8.96
C ALA A 305 -11.75 14.94 -9.58
N ALA A 306 -11.84 14.86 -10.91
CA ALA A 306 -12.98 14.30 -11.62
C ALA A 306 -13.20 12.79 -11.36
N SER A 307 -12.17 12.08 -10.93
CA SER A 307 -12.21 10.63 -10.69
C SER A 307 -12.56 10.26 -9.25
N ILE A 308 -12.44 11.19 -8.29
CA ILE A 308 -12.68 10.88 -6.88
C ILE A 308 -14.14 10.59 -6.59
N GLY A 309 -14.38 9.41 -6.01
CA GLY A 309 -15.71 8.95 -5.66
C GLY A 309 -16.61 8.60 -6.87
N GLY A 310 -16.05 8.64 -8.10
CA GLY A 310 -16.75 8.26 -9.32
C GLY A 310 -16.68 6.74 -9.57
N GLY A 311 -17.66 6.21 -10.31
CA GLY A 311 -17.66 4.81 -10.75
C GLY A 311 -16.93 4.56 -12.08
N GLY A 312 -16.28 5.57 -12.66
CA GLY A 312 -15.50 5.44 -13.89
C GLY A 312 -14.11 4.87 -13.64
N THR A 313 -13.37 4.56 -14.72
CA THR A 313 -11.94 4.22 -14.62
C THR A 313 -11.20 5.42 -14.04
N PRO A 314 -10.56 5.31 -12.86
CA PRO A 314 -9.92 6.44 -12.23
C PRO A 314 -8.71 6.88 -13.04
N THR A 315 -8.58 8.19 -13.25
CA THR A 315 -7.38 8.83 -13.81
C THR A 315 -6.47 9.24 -12.67
N ILE A 316 -5.19 8.90 -12.75
CA ILE A 316 -4.19 9.26 -11.73
C ILE A 316 -3.89 10.76 -11.80
N GLY A 317 -3.74 11.38 -10.64
CA GLY A 317 -3.50 12.80 -10.51
C GLY A 317 -2.01 13.10 -10.30
N SER A 318 -1.57 14.28 -10.70
CA SER A 318 -0.16 14.71 -10.66
C SER A 318 0.25 15.39 -9.35
N ALA A 319 -0.50 15.21 -8.26
CA ALA A 319 -0.15 15.82 -6.97
C ALA A 319 0.82 14.92 -6.20
N ASP A 320 1.78 15.53 -5.52
CA ASP A 320 2.84 14.78 -4.84
C ASP A 320 2.32 14.03 -3.60
N ILE A 321 3.01 12.94 -3.27
CA ILE A 321 2.88 12.24 -2.01
C ILE A 321 4.13 12.52 -1.17
N LYS A 322 3.96 13.20 -0.04
CA LYS A 322 4.95 13.33 1.02
C LYS A 322 4.40 12.72 2.29
N ALA A 323 4.79 11.49 2.61
CA ALA A 323 4.28 10.77 3.79
C ALA A 323 5.31 9.81 4.39
N ASP A 324 5.16 9.50 5.68
CA ASP A 324 5.79 8.35 6.34
C ASP A 324 4.79 7.18 6.29
N ILE A 325 4.97 6.30 5.30
CA ILE A 325 4.08 5.16 5.05
C ILE A 325 4.65 3.93 5.76
N ARG A 326 3.89 3.38 6.71
CA ARG A 326 4.30 2.18 7.44
C ARG A 326 3.23 1.12 7.47
N ASN A 327 3.68 -0.13 7.38
CA ASN A 327 2.82 -1.28 7.51
C ASN A 327 3.50 -2.44 8.24
N GLY A 328 2.72 -3.31 8.89
CA GLY A 328 3.23 -4.45 9.65
C GLY A 328 3.71 -4.05 11.03
N LEU A 329 3.02 -3.10 11.66
CA LEU A 329 3.32 -2.70 13.05
C LEU A 329 2.86 -3.77 14.04
N ASP A 330 1.89 -4.61 13.66
CA ASP A 330 1.30 -5.66 14.50
C ASP A 330 1.16 -6.98 13.73
N ILE A 331 2.30 -7.51 13.25
CA ILE A 331 2.32 -8.81 12.55
C ILE A 331 2.23 -9.92 13.59
N GLN A 332 1.18 -10.72 13.54
CA GLN A 332 1.00 -11.86 14.43
C GLN A 332 1.89 -13.04 14.00
N ASN A 333 2.64 -13.62 14.93
CA ASN A 333 3.58 -14.72 14.69
C ASN A 333 2.94 -16.08 14.31
N SER A 334 1.63 -16.15 14.08
CA SER A 334 0.85 -17.40 14.18
C SER A 334 0.23 -17.92 12.88
N VAL A 335 0.35 -17.21 11.76
CA VAL A 335 -0.33 -17.57 10.50
C VAL A 335 0.71 -17.77 9.39
N GLY A 336 0.52 -18.81 8.56
CA GLY A 336 1.56 -19.32 7.65
C GLY A 336 2.17 -18.27 6.70
N ALA A 337 3.42 -18.51 6.24
CA ALA A 337 4.16 -17.62 5.34
C ALA A 337 3.39 -17.40 4.04
N GLY A 338 2.65 -16.30 3.99
CA GLY A 338 1.71 -16.01 2.92
C GLY A 338 1.66 -14.50 2.68
N PRO A 339 2.62 -13.93 1.92
CA PRO A 339 2.69 -12.49 1.65
C PRO A 339 1.41 -11.94 1.02
N ASN A 340 0.59 -12.79 0.41
CA ASN A 340 -0.58 -12.39 -0.37
C ASN A 340 -1.91 -12.54 0.38
N SER A 341 -1.92 -13.15 1.56
CA SER A 341 -3.19 -13.57 2.20
C SER A 341 -3.37 -13.14 3.65
N ILE A 342 -2.29 -12.92 4.42
CA ILE A 342 -2.43 -12.72 5.87
C ILE A 342 -1.42 -11.71 6.45
N ASP A 343 -0.24 -11.54 5.86
CA ASP A 343 0.84 -10.82 6.52
C ASP A 343 1.10 -9.42 5.94
N ALA A 344 0.52 -8.39 6.55
CA ALA A 344 1.05 -7.02 6.46
C ALA A 344 1.42 -6.59 5.04
N HIS A 345 0.44 -6.67 4.15
CA HIS A 345 0.60 -6.29 2.76
C HIS A 345 0.35 -4.80 2.54
N VAL A 346 1.16 -4.24 1.66
CA VAL A 346 0.83 -3.05 0.88
C VAL A 346 0.51 -3.46 -0.55
N TYR A 347 -0.61 -2.99 -1.11
CA TYR A 347 -0.94 -3.31 -2.50
C TYR A 347 -0.54 -2.21 -3.48
N LEU A 348 -0.80 -0.94 -3.17
CA LEU A 348 -0.59 0.13 -4.14
C LEU A 348 -0.30 1.47 -3.49
N VAL A 349 0.81 2.10 -3.88
CA VAL A 349 1.09 3.52 -3.70
C VAL A 349 1.21 4.14 -5.08
N GLU A 350 0.36 5.11 -5.43
CA GLU A 350 0.23 5.58 -6.81
C GLU A 350 0.03 7.09 -6.94
N THR A 351 0.83 7.74 -7.80
CA THR A 351 0.67 9.15 -8.18
C THR A 351 1.39 9.46 -9.49
N ASP A 352 0.97 10.49 -10.22
CA ASP A 352 1.74 11.06 -11.35
C ASP A 352 2.75 12.12 -10.89
N GLY A 353 2.69 12.55 -9.63
CA GLY A 353 3.63 13.49 -9.01
C GLY A 353 4.87 12.81 -8.42
N ASP A 354 5.56 13.51 -7.52
CA ASP A 354 6.73 12.99 -6.80
C ASP A 354 6.33 12.21 -5.52
N LEU A 355 7.24 11.34 -5.06
CA LEU A 355 7.12 10.62 -3.80
C LEU A 355 8.30 10.94 -2.87
N THR A 356 8.00 11.54 -1.72
CA THR A 356 8.98 11.92 -0.68
C THR A 356 8.52 11.44 0.70
N GLY A 357 9.41 11.52 1.71
CA GLY A 357 9.14 10.99 3.05
C GLY A 357 9.90 9.68 3.29
N ALA A 358 9.21 8.62 3.69
CA ALA A 358 9.79 7.28 3.87
C ALA A 358 8.73 6.18 3.69
N ILE A 359 9.13 5.02 3.18
CA ILE A 359 8.30 3.81 3.12
C ILE A 359 9.00 2.71 3.91
N ASP A 360 8.34 2.21 4.95
CA ASP A 360 8.83 1.08 5.78
C ASP A 360 7.70 0.07 6.00
N ILE A 361 7.68 -0.97 5.19
CA ILE A 361 6.56 -1.90 5.06
C ILE A 361 7.04 -3.35 5.21
N ALA A 362 6.15 -4.25 5.62
CA ALA A 362 6.51 -5.66 5.78
C ALA A 362 6.59 -6.38 4.43
N ASN A 363 5.50 -6.32 3.65
CA ASN A 363 5.42 -6.91 2.31
C ASN A 363 4.81 -5.91 1.32
N LEU A 364 5.30 -5.91 0.08
CA LEU A 364 4.68 -5.26 -1.07
C LEU A 364 4.19 -6.35 -2.02
N THR A 365 2.89 -6.43 -2.27
CA THR A 365 2.30 -7.54 -3.02
C THR A 365 1.06 -7.12 -3.80
N TYR A 366 0.40 -8.07 -4.43
CA TYR A 366 -0.90 -7.93 -5.09
C TYR A 366 -2.00 -8.68 -4.31
N PRO A 367 -3.25 -8.18 -4.32
CA PRO A 367 -4.39 -8.99 -3.98
C PRO A 367 -4.60 -10.03 -5.08
N ILE A 368 -4.84 -11.28 -4.69
CA ILE A 368 -5.11 -12.41 -5.61
C ILE A 368 -6.30 -12.14 -6.56
N ALA A 369 -7.11 -11.10 -6.29
CA ALA A 369 -8.22 -10.67 -7.13
C ALA A 369 -7.91 -9.38 -7.91
N GLY A 370 -8.10 -9.43 -9.24
CA GLY A 370 -8.08 -8.27 -10.12
C GLY A 370 -6.83 -8.20 -11.00
N ALA A 371 -7.06 -7.96 -12.29
CA ALA A 371 -6.01 -7.82 -13.29
C ALA A 371 -5.61 -6.35 -13.41
N ARG A 372 -4.75 -5.88 -12.50
CA ARG A 372 -4.17 -4.54 -12.52
C ARG A 372 -2.74 -4.60 -12.01
N GLN A 373 -1.99 -3.53 -12.24
CA GLN A 373 -0.67 -3.36 -11.66
C GLN A 373 -0.76 -3.06 -10.16
N TYR A 374 0.24 -3.53 -9.41
CA TYR A 374 0.41 -3.32 -7.98
C TYR A 374 1.83 -2.89 -7.67
N GLY A 375 2.02 -2.26 -6.51
CA GLY A 375 3.33 -1.83 -6.03
C GLY A 375 3.42 -0.33 -5.75
N ILE A 376 4.58 0.27 -6.03
CA ILE A 376 4.85 1.70 -5.86
C ILE A 376 5.03 2.29 -7.26
N ILE A 377 4.01 2.96 -7.78
CA ILE A 377 3.96 3.46 -9.15
C ILE A 377 3.89 4.99 -9.14
N VAL A 378 4.99 5.64 -9.50
CA VAL A 378 5.18 7.09 -9.37
C VAL A 378 5.53 7.68 -10.73
N GLY A 379 4.80 8.71 -11.18
CA GLY A 379 5.08 9.40 -12.44
C GLY A 379 6.30 10.32 -12.37
N GLY A 380 6.56 10.90 -11.20
CA GLY A 380 7.71 11.74 -10.89
C GLY A 380 8.89 10.99 -10.26
N ALA A 381 9.69 11.71 -9.47
CA ALA A 381 10.85 11.17 -8.77
C ALA A 381 10.46 10.57 -7.41
N VAL A 382 11.12 9.47 -7.05
CA VAL A 382 11.06 8.87 -5.72
C VAL A 382 12.32 9.25 -4.96
N THR A 383 12.20 10.15 -4.00
CA THR A 383 13.28 10.50 -3.07
C THR A 383 13.04 9.93 -1.67
N ALA A 384 11.96 9.18 -1.47
CA ALA A 384 11.70 8.44 -0.25
C ALA A 384 12.52 7.15 -0.23
N PRO A 385 13.29 6.84 0.83
CA PRO A 385 13.88 5.51 0.98
C PRO A 385 12.75 4.48 1.13
N ILE A 386 12.92 3.33 0.48
CA ILE A 386 11.95 2.24 0.47
C ILE A 386 12.57 1.04 1.18
N ASN A 387 12.02 0.68 2.35
CA ASN A 387 12.37 -0.51 3.10
C ASN A 387 11.20 -1.50 3.09
N ILE A 388 11.40 -2.64 2.42
CA ILE A 388 10.47 -3.77 2.42
C ILE A 388 11.13 -4.86 3.26
N ARG A 389 10.63 -5.08 4.48
CA ARG A 389 11.30 -5.94 5.46
C ARG A 389 11.38 -7.40 5.01
N TYR A 390 10.41 -7.91 4.26
CA TYR A 390 10.39 -9.29 3.82
C TYR A 390 10.33 -9.42 2.30
N ASN A 391 9.14 -9.32 1.69
CA ASN A 391 8.97 -9.67 0.28
C ASN A 391 8.36 -8.55 -0.55
N LEU A 392 8.93 -8.37 -1.74
CA LEU A 392 8.27 -7.77 -2.90
C LEU A 392 7.81 -8.92 -3.78
N GLU A 393 6.50 -9.13 -3.91
CA GLU A 393 5.92 -10.33 -4.51
C GLU A 393 4.84 -9.97 -5.52
N ILE A 394 5.15 -10.11 -6.82
CA ILE A 394 4.22 -9.84 -7.91
C ILE A 394 3.71 -8.38 -7.83
N ALA A 395 4.64 -7.46 -7.61
CA ALA A 395 4.42 -6.03 -7.54
C ALA A 395 5.64 -5.30 -8.10
N ASP A 396 5.47 -4.06 -8.53
CA ASP A 396 6.55 -3.28 -9.15
C ASP A 396 6.90 -2.03 -8.35
N ILE A 397 8.13 -1.53 -8.49
CA ILE A 397 8.55 -0.20 -8.03
C ILE A 397 8.98 0.58 -9.27
N ILE A 398 8.18 1.55 -9.69
CA ILE A 398 8.38 2.31 -10.93
C ILE A 398 8.34 3.79 -10.62
N ALA A 399 9.31 4.53 -11.16
CA ALA A 399 9.40 5.97 -11.06
C ALA A 399 10.01 6.59 -12.33
N ALA A 400 9.95 7.91 -12.48
CA ALA A 400 10.81 8.61 -13.43
C ALA A 400 12.29 8.44 -13.04
N SER A 401 12.59 8.63 -11.76
CA SER A 401 13.91 8.39 -11.13
C SER A 401 13.71 7.89 -9.70
N ILE A 402 14.63 7.06 -9.21
CA ILE A 402 14.66 6.57 -7.83
C ILE A 402 15.95 7.06 -7.17
N ASP A 403 15.85 8.22 -6.54
CA ASP A 403 16.98 8.98 -5.98
C ASP A 403 17.25 8.64 -4.51
N ALA A 404 16.65 7.56 -4.00
CA ALA A 404 16.85 7.04 -2.66
C ALA A 404 17.05 5.51 -2.66
N PRO A 405 17.64 4.94 -1.60
CA PRO A 405 17.87 3.50 -1.51
C PRO A 405 16.57 2.66 -1.46
N ILE A 406 16.62 1.49 -2.09
CA ILE A 406 15.64 0.41 -1.92
C ILE A 406 16.30 -0.77 -1.20
N THR A 407 15.67 -1.25 -0.14
CA THR A 407 16.06 -2.49 0.58
C THR A 407 14.88 -3.45 0.61
N ILE A 408 15.13 -4.70 0.24
CA ILE A 408 14.15 -5.80 0.26
C ILE A 408 14.77 -6.97 1.04
N GLY A 409 14.22 -7.27 2.22
CA GLY A 409 14.93 -8.11 3.19
C GLY A 409 15.14 -9.56 2.76
N VAL A 410 14.10 -10.22 2.21
CA VAL A 410 14.14 -11.65 1.87
C VAL A 410 14.13 -11.86 0.37
N SER A 411 13.04 -11.53 -0.32
CA SER A 411 12.92 -11.84 -1.74
C SER A 411 12.17 -10.80 -2.55
N ALA A 412 12.54 -10.66 -3.82
CA ALA A 412 11.91 -9.77 -4.76
C ALA A 412 11.49 -10.53 -6.02
N LYS A 413 10.25 -10.30 -6.46
CA LYS A 413 9.67 -10.79 -7.69
C LYS A 413 8.78 -9.71 -8.28
N GLY A 414 9.27 -9.07 -9.33
CA GLY A 414 8.63 -7.93 -9.97
C GLY A 414 9.68 -7.01 -10.59
N ALA A 415 9.25 -5.82 -11.02
CA ALA A 415 10.12 -4.85 -11.66
C ALA A 415 10.55 -3.73 -10.70
N ILE A 416 11.79 -3.24 -10.84
CA ILE A 416 12.29 -2.00 -10.22
C ILE A 416 12.85 -1.13 -11.34
N VAL A 417 12.14 -0.07 -11.73
CA VAL A 417 12.43 0.65 -12.98
C VAL A 417 12.43 2.16 -12.78
N ALA A 418 13.52 2.81 -13.22
CA ALA A 418 13.55 4.24 -13.50
C ALA A 418 13.31 4.44 -15.01
N THR A 419 12.32 5.28 -15.34
CA THR A 419 11.72 5.35 -16.68
C THR A 419 12.09 6.59 -17.47
N ALA A 420 12.58 7.65 -16.82
CA ALA A 420 13.08 8.83 -17.52
C ALA A 420 14.36 8.49 -18.30
N GLU A 421 14.62 9.22 -19.39
CA GLU A 421 15.82 9.04 -20.24
C GLU A 421 17.13 9.11 -19.44
N ASN A 422 17.15 9.94 -18.41
CA ASN A 422 18.24 10.13 -17.46
C ASN A 422 17.84 9.70 -16.03
N GLY A 423 16.80 8.86 -15.92
CA GLY A 423 16.36 8.27 -14.68
C GLY A 423 17.43 7.34 -14.13
N GLN A 424 17.64 7.42 -12.82
CA GLN A 424 18.63 6.60 -12.13
C GLN A 424 17.98 5.79 -11.01
N ILE A 425 18.69 4.77 -10.55
CA ILE A 425 18.41 4.10 -9.29
C ILE A 425 19.65 4.24 -8.42
N VAL A 426 19.54 4.90 -7.27
CA VAL A 426 20.68 5.11 -6.38
C VAL A 426 21.26 3.81 -5.86
N SER A 427 20.43 2.93 -5.29
CA SER A 427 20.88 1.62 -4.82
C SER A 427 19.74 0.64 -4.62
N VAL A 428 19.98 -0.64 -4.88
CA VAL A 428 19.06 -1.75 -4.59
C VAL A 428 19.78 -2.84 -3.80
N GLU A 429 19.23 -3.21 -2.64
CA GLU A 429 19.67 -4.36 -1.84
C GLU A 429 18.54 -5.40 -1.70
N ILE A 430 18.81 -6.68 -1.99
CA ILE A 430 17.81 -7.76 -1.94
C ILE A 430 18.38 -9.02 -1.27
N GLY A 431 17.69 -9.52 -0.25
CA GLY A 431 17.94 -10.83 0.35
C GLY A 431 19.00 -10.89 1.44
N TYR A 432 19.40 -9.74 1.98
CA TYR A 432 20.43 -9.61 3.02
C TYR A 432 19.89 -9.29 4.42
N ALA A 433 18.58 -9.39 4.65
CA ALA A 433 18.05 -9.24 6.01
C ALA A 433 18.67 -10.29 6.96
N ASN A 434 18.95 -9.88 8.19
CA ASN A 434 19.71 -10.63 9.21
C ASN A 434 21.18 -10.95 8.85
N GLU A 435 21.74 -10.44 7.75
CA GLU A 435 23.15 -10.69 7.44
C GLU A 435 24.07 -10.19 8.56
N GLY A 436 24.90 -11.08 9.08
CA GLY A 436 25.85 -10.77 10.15
C GLY A 436 25.21 -10.53 11.52
N LEU A 437 23.92 -10.81 11.68
CA LEU A 437 23.20 -10.71 12.95
C LEU A 437 22.97 -12.10 13.55
N ASP A 438 23.25 -12.23 14.83
CA ASP A 438 22.84 -13.39 15.64
C ASP A 438 21.41 -13.20 16.17
N PRO A 439 20.68 -14.29 16.51
CA PRO A 439 19.33 -14.19 17.09
C PRO A 439 19.22 -13.38 18.40
N GLN A 440 20.34 -12.99 19.00
CA GLN A 440 20.38 -12.13 20.19
C GLN A 440 20.60 -10.65 19.87
N ASP A 441 20.91 -10.30 18.63
CA ASP A 441 21.22 -8.92 18.24
C ASP A 441 19.97 -8.05 18.13
N VAL A 442 20.12 -6.79 18.53
CA VAL A 442 19.07 -5.76 18.41
C VAL A 442 18.93 -5.40 16.94
N GLY A 443 17.95 -6.00 16.27
CA GLY A 443 17.71 -5.84 14.85
C GLY A 443 17.50 -7.16 14.10
N TYR A 444 17.84 -8.29 14.73
CA TYR A 444 17.45 -9.59 14.21
C TYR A 444 15.93 -9.73 14.23
N ASP A 445 15.36 -10.12 13.09
CA ASP A 445 13.93 -10.39 12.94
C ASP A 445 13.75 -11.87 12.56
N ASP A 446 13.18 -12.66 13.47
CA ASP A 446 12.98 -14.11 13.29
C ASP A 446 12.02 -14.44 12.14
N ARG A 447 11.13 -13.51 11.78
CA ARG A 447 10.21 -13.66 10.64
C ARG A 447 10.94 -13.69 9.31
N VAL A 448 12.11 -13.06 9.20
CA VAL A 448 12.97 -13.14 8.00
C VAL A 448 13.29 -14.60 7.69
N GLU A 449 13.67 -15.39 8.70
CA GLU A 449 13.99 -16.82 8.52
C GLU A 449 12.76 -17.64 8.16
N PHE A 450 11.60 -17.27 8.70
CA PHE A 450 10.34 -17.92 8.36
C PHE A 450 9.97 -17.70 6.88
N TYR A 451 10.11 -16.47 6.37
CA TYR A 451 9.91 -16.19 4.96
C TYR A 451 10.96 -16.83 4.07
N ASP A 452 12.23 -16.80 4.47
CA ASP A 452 13.32 -17.43 3.73
C ASP A 452 13.07 -18.93 3.54
N ALA A 453 12.55 -19.63 4.56
CA ALA A 453 12.21 -21.05 4.42
C ALA A 453 11.14 -21.34 3.35
N ALA A 454 10.26 -20.37 3.05
CA ALA A 454 9.21 -20.49 2.04
C ALA A 454 9.63 -19.93 0.67
N TYR A 455 10.45 -18.88 0.68
CA TYR A 455 10.79 -18.05 -0.47
C TYR A 455 12.30 -17.95 -0.61
N PRO A 456 12.89 -18.46 -1.71
CA PRO A 456 14.33 -18.33 -1.94
C PRO A 456 14.78 -16.87 -1.80
N ARG A 457 15.82 -16.61 -0.98
CA ARG A 457 16.37 -15.25 -0.88
C ARG A 457 16.81 -14.71 -2.23
N GLY A 458 16.66 -13.41 -2.41
CA GLY A 458 17.15 -12.69 -3.58
C GLY A 458 16.09 -12.37 -4.63
N PHE A 459 16.55 -12.13 -5.85
CA PHE A 459 15.74 -11.65 -6.97
C PHE A 459 15.30 -12.80 -7.87
N LYS A 460 14.01 -12.84 -8.19
CA LYS A 460 13.35 -13.99 -8.81
C LYS A 460 12.81 -13.69 -10.20
N GLY A 461 12.81 -14.73 -11.03
CA GLY A 461 12.17 -14.72 -12.33
C GLY A 461 10.65 -14.63 -12.27
N SER A 462 10.05 -14.42 -13.43
CA SER A 462 8.60 -14.31 -13.63
C SER A 462 8.15 -15.22 -14.78
N ALA A 463 6.88 -15.57 -14.77
CA ALA A 463 6.22 -16.23 -15.89
C ALA A 463 5.80 -15.22 -16.97
N CYS A 464 5.85 -13.92 -16.66
CA CYS A 464 5.66 -12.84 -17.63
C CYS A 464 6.85 -12.75 -18.58
N SER A 465 6.59 -12.66 -19.88
CA SER A 465 7.62 -12.39 -20.87
C SER A 465 8.25 -11.01 -20.66
N PRO A 466 9.54 -10.82 -21.02
CA PRO A 466 10.21 -9.54 -20.91
C PRO A 466 9.41 -8.40 -21.53
N VAL A 467 9.34 -7.25 -20.84
CA VAL A 467 8.74 -6.04 -21.40
C VAL A 467 9.78 -5.31 -22.25
N ASN A 468 9.40 -5.02 -23.49
CA ASN A 468 10.22 -4.25 -24.42
C ASN A 468 10.48 -2.82 -23.86
N PRO A 469 11.75 -2.38 -23.69
CA PRO A 469 12.12 -1.07 -23.18
C PRO A 469 11.66 0.08 -24.08
N ASN A 470 11.49 -0.13 -25.39
CA ASN A 470 10.94 0.89 -26.28
C ASN A 470 9.42 1.05 -26.16
N ARG A 471 8.69 0.02 -25.69
CA ARG A 471 7.28 0.18 -25.28
C ARG A 471 7.15 1.02 -24.01
N VAL A 472 8.25 1.15 -23.28
CA VAL A 472 8.32 1.82 -21.98
C VAL A 472 8.81 3.25 -22.10
N ALA A 473 9.72 3.57 -23.03
CA ALA A 473 10.29 4.92 -23.16
C ALA A 473 10.52 5.33 -24.64
N PRO A 474 9.47 5.46 -25.47
CA PRO A 474 9.63 5.97 -26.82
C PRO A 474 9.93 7.48 -26.76
N SER A 475 11.20 7.86 -26.81
CA SER A 475 11.66 9.21 -27.22
C SER A 475 11.31 10.43 -26.34
N GLY A 476 11.43 10.34 -25.01
CA GLY A 476 11.73 11.52 -24.17
C GLY A 476 10.56 12.23 -23.48
N THR A 477 9.34 11.70 -23.51
CA THR A 477 8.24 12.14 -22.63
C THR A 477 7.49 10.93 -22.09
N TYR A 478 8.00 10.34 -21.02
CA TYR A 478 7.33 9.25 -20.33
C TYR A 478 6.10 9.77 -19.57
N THR A 479 4.94 9.12 -19.70
CA THR A 479 3.78 9.35 -18.83
C THR A 479 3.40 8.07 -18.12
N HIS A 480 2.91 8.18 -16.88
CA HIS A 480 2.37 7.05 -16.10
C HIS A 480 1.35 6.19 -16.87
N ALA A 481 0.57 6.83 -17.76
CA ALA A 481 -0.41 6.15 -18.62
C ALA A 481 0.22 5.15 -19.60
N ASP A 482 1.43 5.42 -20.08
CA ASP A 482 2.11 4.59 -21.08
C ASP A 482 2.46 3.20 -20.51
N TRP A 483 2.84 3.17 -19.24
CA TRP A 483 3.13 1.93 -18.52
C TRP A 483 1.85 1.20 -18.09
N THR A 484 0.86 1.92 -17.55
CA THR A 484 -0.32 1.27 -16.98
C THR A 484 -1.31 0.71 -18.01
N THR A 485 -1.37 1.19 -19.25
CA THR A 485 -2.31 0.66 -20.25
C THR A 485 -1.68 -0.32 -21.24
N THR A 486 -0.44 -0.07 -21.68
CA THR A 486 0.23 -0.92 -22.68
C THR A 486 0.98 -2.07 -22.02
N VAL A 487 1.59 -1.84 -20.84
CA VAL A 487 2.41 -2.85 -20.15
C VAL A 487 1.57 -3.76 -19.25
N VAL A 488 0.50 -3.26 -18.61
CA VAL A 488 -0.40 -4.11 -17.80
C VAL A 488 -1.02 -5.23 -18.64
N ASN A 489 -1.37 -4.94 -19.90
CA ASN A 489 -1.89 -5.96 -20.80
C ASN A 489 -0.84 -6.99 -21.22
N HIS A 490 0.46 -6.73 -21.07
CA HIS A 490 1.53 -7.61 -21.53
C HIS A 490 1.55 -8.98 -20.83
N CYS A 491 1.28 -9.01 -19.52
CA CYS A 491 1.10 -10.28 -18.79
C CYS A 491 -0.35 -10.81 -18.85
N LEU A 492 -1.29 -10.04 -19.38
CA LEU A 492 -2.73 -10.29 -19.27
C LEU A 492 -3.43 -10.59 -20.62
N ASP A 493 -2.79 -10.40 -21.78
CA ASP A 493 -3.40 -10.48 -23.12
C ASP A 493 -3.66 -11.90 -23.67
N GLY A 494 -4.22 -12.77 -22.83
CA GLY A 494 -5.37 -13.55 -23.28
C GLY A 494 -5.17 -14.80 -24.15
N SER A 495 -3.95 -15.32 -24.37
CA SER A 495 -3.80 -16.67 -24.97
C SER A 495 -3.71 -17.80 -23.92
N THR A 496 -3.24 -17.48 -22.71
CA THR A 496 -3.32 -18.36 -21.54
C THR A 496 -3.36 -17.47 -20.30
N PRO A 497 -4.42 -17.50 -19.48
CA PRO A 497 -4.39 -16.81 -18.20
C PRO A 497 -3.32 -17.53 -17.37
N VAL A 498 -2.13 -16.96 -17.26
CA VAL A 498 -1.13 -17.40 -16.29
C VAL A 498 -1.49 -16.65 -15.01
N PRO A 499 -2.34 -17.20 -14.13
CA PRO A 499 -2.99 -16.44 -13.06
C PRO A 499 -2.03 -16.10 -11.92
N VAL A 500 -0.77 -16.54 -12.03
CA VAL A 500 0.16 -16.58 -10.91
C VAL A 500 1.02 -15.33 -10.76
N ASP A 501 1.17 -14.50 -11.80
CA ASP A 501 2.09 -13.33 -11.80
C ASP A 501 1.42 -12.01 -12.25
N SER A 502 0.09 -11.93 -12.21
CA SER A 502 -0.70 -10.84 -12.83
C SER A 502 -0.54 -9.43 -12.25
N GLY A 503 0.20 -9.26 -11.14
CA GLY A 503 0.40 -7.96 -10.49
C GLY A 503 1.75 -7.28 -10.78
N SER A 504 2.72 -8.01 -11.33
CA SER A 504 4.02 -7.50 -11.79
C SER A 504 4.09 -7.55 -13.31
N VAL A 505 4.75 -6.57 -13.92
CA VAL A 505 4.89 -6.58 -15.39
C VAL A 505 6.07 -7.41 -15.91
N ASP A 506 7.11 -7.58 -15.09
CA ASP A 506 8.38 -8.19 -15.48
C ASP A 506 9.18 -8.58 -14.22
N SER A 507 10.34 -9.23 -14.39
CA SER A 507 11.37 -9.44 -13.37
C SER A 507 12.66 -8.74 -13.78
N VAL A 508 12.69 -7.40 -13.67
CA VAL A 508 13.83 -6.58 -14.12
C VAL A 508 14.18 -5.45 -13.14
N ILE A 509 15.48 -5.18 -12.95
CA ILE A 509 15.97 -3.92 -12.39
C ILE A 509 16.55 -3.11 -13.55
N ARG A 510 15.99 -1.93 -13.84
CA ARG A 510 16.37 -1.13 -15.03
C ARG A 510 16.46 0.36 -14.75
N ALA A 511 17.51 1.00 -15.24
CA ALA A 511 17.67 2.45 -15.27
C ALA A 511 18.73 2.84 -16.32
N SER A 512 18.85 4.13 -16.63
CA SER A 512 19.97 4.64 -17.43
C SER A 512 21.29 4.63 -16.64
N TYR A 513 21.19 4.70 -15.31
CA TYR A 513 22.30 4.55 -14.37
C TYR A 513 21.83 3.86 -13.10
N ILE A 514 22.59 2.88 -12.61
CA ILE A 514 22.37 2.28 -11.30
C ILE A 514 23.60 2.49 -10.42
N GLY A 515 23.46 3.18 -9.29
CA GLY A 515 24.58 3.47 -8.39
C GLY A 515 25.17 2.18 -7.80
N SER A 516 24.35 1.41 -7.08
CA SER A 516 24.76 0.08 -6.58
C SER A 516 23.65 -0.97 -6.65
N VAL A 517 24.04 -2.21 -6.92
CA VAL A 517 23.17 -3.39 -6.82
C VAL A 517 23.83 -4.43 -5.94
N ARG A 518 23.11 -4.89 -4.92
CA ARG A 518 23.54 -5.93 -3.99
C ARG A 518 22.43 -6.97 -3.82
N ILE A 519 22.62 -8.17 -4.37
CA ILE A 519 21.58 -9.22 -4.36
C ILE A 519 22.14 -10.55 -3.87
N ALA A 520 21.49 -11.15 -2.87
CA ALA A 520 21.95 -12.41 -2.29
C ALA A 520 21.96 -13.55 -3.33
N ALA A 521 20.92 -13.65 -4.15
CA ALA A 521 20.88 -14.56 -5.28
C ALA A 521 19.96 -14.06 -6.41
N MET A 522 20.29 -14.38 -7.66
CA MET A 522 19.39 -14.24 -8.81
C MET A 522 18.96 -15.64 -9.25
N THR A 523 17.64 -15.92 -9.30
CA THR A 523 17.11 -17.27 -9.52
C THR A 523 15.83 -17.28 -10.36
N ASP A 524 15.63 -18.34 -11.13
CA ASP A 524 14.41 -18.67 -11.87
C ASP A 524 13.35 -19.36 -10.99
N MET A 525 13.69 -19.67 -9.74
CA MET A 525 12.80 -20.38 -8.83
C MET A 525 11.84 -19.42 -8.11
N TYR A 526 10.56 -19.77 -8.12
CA TYR A 526 9.53 -19.04 -7.40
C TYR A 526 9.54 -19.31 -5.88
N SER A 527 9.45 -20.59 -5.56
CA SER A 527 9.43 -21.17 -4.21
C SER A 527 10.17 -22.49 -4.24
N PHE A 528 10.60 -22.98 -3.08
CA PHE A 528 11.29 -24.26 -3.01
C PHE A 528 10.41 -25.41 -3.51
N GLY A 529 10.85 -26.05 -4.60
CA GLY A 529 10.33 -27.36 -5.05
C GLY A 529 9.07 -27.38 -5.93
N THR A 530 8.49 -26.24 -6.35
CA THR A 530 7.14 -26.27 -6.96
C THR A 530 6.92 -25.48 -8.26
N SER A 531 7.76 -24.51 -8.65
CA SER A 531 7.61 -23.84 -9.96
C SER A 531 8.91 -23.16 -10.42
N LEU A 532 9.39 -23.58 -11.60
CA LEU A 532 10.36 -22.81 -12.38
C LEU A 532 9.63 -21.74 -13.17
N LYS A 533 10.22 -20.54 -13.26
CA LYS A 533 9.71 -19.43 -14.04
C LYS A 533 10.34 -19.45 -15.43
N SER A 534 9.55 -19.12 -16.45
CA SER A 534 10.02 -19.15 -17.85
C SER A 534 11.02 -18.05 -18.16
N HIS A 535 10.95 -16.93 -17.44
CA HIS A 535 11.82 -15.78 -17.65
C HIS A 535 12.61 -15.50 -16.38
N PHE A 536 13.94 -15.50 -16.52
CA PHE A 536 14.87 -15.26 -15.42
C PHE A 536 14.93 -13.77 -15.04
N PRO A 537 15.37 -13.46 -13.82
CA PRO A 537 15.55 -12.08 -13.37
C PRO A 537 16.68 -11.37 -14.13
N ARG A 538 16.54 -10.06 -14.36
CA ARG A 538 17.49 -9.30 -15.17
C ARG A 538 17.91 -7.98 -14.53
N ILE A 539 19.16 -7.59 -14.72
CA ILE A 539 19.66 -6.24 -14.42
C ILE A 539 20.06 -5.60 -15.75
N GLU A 540 19.45 -4.47 -16.07
CA GLU A 540 19.55 -3.81 -17.37
C GLU A 540 19.94 -2.34 -17.15
N SER A 541 21.22 -2.02 -17.34
CA SER A 541 21.69 -0.63 -17.28
C SER A 541 22.99 -0.45 -18.06
N PRO A 542 23.11 0.60 -18.90
CA PRO A 542 24.35 0.91 -19.60
C PRO A 542 25.51 1.20 -18.65
N GLU A 543 25.20 1.71 -17.46
CA GLU A 543 26.20 2.05 -16.44
C GLU A 543 25.75 1.57 -15.04
N ILE A 544 26.63 0.86 -14.35
CA ILE A 544 26.42 0.38 -12.98
C ILE A 544 27.65 0.76 -12.13
N GLY A 545 27.46 1.50 -11.05
CA GLY A 545 28.58 1.89 -10.18
C GLY A 545 29.24 0.68 -9.51
N SER A 546 28.47 -0.09 -8.75
CA SER A 546 28.95 -1.32 -8.10
C SER A 546 27.93 -2.45 -8.15
N LEU A 547 28.40 -3.67 -8.39
CA LEU A 547 27.60 -4.88 -8.46
C LEU A 547 28.13 -5.94 -7.49
N GLU A 548 27.29 -6.38 -6.56
CA GLU A 548 27.53 -7.54 -5.69
C GLU A 548 26.39 -8.54 -5.85
N ILE A 549 26.69 -9.76 -6.32
CA ILE A 549 25.71 -10.85 -6.39
C ILE A 549 26.26 -12.06 -5.64
N GLY A 550 25.60 -12.50 -4.56
CA GLY A 550 26.02 -13.70 -3.84
C GLY A 550 26.02 -14.94 -4.74
N LEU A 551 24.90 -15.21 -5.41
CA LEU A 551 24.76 -16.33 -6.34
C LEU A 551 23.97 -15.91 -7.60
N LEU A 552 24.66 -15.81 -8.74
CA LEU A 552 24.03 -15.66 -10.05
C LEU A 552 23.65 -17.04 -10.58
N ARG A 553 22.55 -17.59 -10.06
CA ARG A 553 22.11 -18.95 -10.40
C ARG A 553 21.41 -19.00 -11.76
N SER A 554 20.49 -18.07 -11.95
CA SER A 554 19.83 -17.79 -13.22
C SER A 554 19.57 -16.31 -13.31
N GLY A 555 19.86 -15.72 -14.47
CA GLY A 555 19.68 -14.30 -14.68
C GLY A 555 20.72 -13.72 -15.61
N VAL A 556 20.45 -12.51 -16.07
CA VAL A 556 21.37 -11.76 -16.93
C VAL A 556 21.67 -10.38 -16.36
N ILE A 557 22.89 -9.93 -16.56
CA ILE A 557 23.36 -8.58 -16.23
C ILE A 557 24.00 -8.00 -17.48
N TRP A 558 23.47 -6.90 -18.00
CA TRP A 558 23.85 -6.36 -19.30
C TRP A 558 23.38 -4.90 -19.46
N SER A 559 23.68 -4.28 -20.60
CA SER A 559 23.40 -2.85 -20.83
C SER A 559 21.91 -2.51 -20.88
N GLY A 560 21.05 -3.45 -21.29
CA GLY A 560 19.65 -3.15 -21.58
C GLY A 560 19.41 -2.39 -22.89
N ASN A 561 20.47 -1.98 -23.60
CA ASN A 561 20.36 -1.27 -24.88
C ASN A 561 19.83 -2.23 -25.93
N LEU A 562 18.73 -1.82 -26.58
CA LEU A 562 18.14 -2.54 -27.68
C LEU A 562 17.87 -1.58 -28.82
N THR A 563 18.39 -1.91 -29.99
CA THR A 563 18.08 -1.19 -31.22
C THR A 563 16.85 -1.80 -31.87
N PHE A 564 15.96 -0.93 -32.35
CA PHE A 564 14.75 -1.33 -33.07
C PHE A 564 14.74 -0.67 -34.44
N GLU A 565 14.52 -1.46 -35.49
CA GLU A 565 14.31 -0.99 -36.85
C GLU A 565 12.93 -1.47 -37.31
N ASP A 566 12.06 -0.54 -37.72
CA ASP A 566 10.69 -0.86 -38.17
C ASP A 566 9.85 -1.70 -37.19
N ASP A 567 9.92 -1.38 -35.88
CA ASP A 567 9.29 -2.11 -34.76
C ASP A 567 9.82 -3.55 -34.53
N GLU A 568 10.81 -3.99 -35.32
CA GLU A 568 11.52 -5.24 -35.10
C GLU A 568 12.75 -5.03 -34.24
N LEU A 569 13.00 -5.97 -33.32
CA LEU A 569 14.21 -5.95 -32.51
C LEU A 569 15.41 -6.29 -33.42
N VAL A 570 16.31 -5.33 -33.60
CA VAL A 570 17.58 -5.55 -34.28
C VAL A 570 18.64 -5.72 -33.22
N TRP A 571 19.05 -6.97 -33.04
CA TRP A 571 20.08 -7.31 -32.09
C TRP A 571 21.46 -6.87 -32.60
N ASP A 572 22.10 -6.00 -31.82
CA ASP A 572 23.51 -5.64 -31.98
C ASP A 572 24.30 -6.06 -30.72
N PRO A 573 25.14 -7.10 -30.81
CA PRO A 573 26.02 -7.51 -29.72
C PRO A 573 26.91 -6.37 -29.19
N ALA A 574 27.27 -5.39 -30.02
CA ALA A 574 28.14 -4.30 -29.60
C ALA A 574 27.49 -3.39 -28.55
N GLU A 575 26.16 -3.33 -28.51
CA GLU A 575 25.42 -2.48 -27.58
C GLU A 575 25.11 -3.18 -26.26
N ALA A 576 25.35 -4.48 -26.16
CA ALA A 576 24.89 -5.34 -25.06
C ALA A 576 25.65 -5.18 -23.74
N TYR A 577 26.81 -4.53 -23.75
CA TYR A 577 27.75 -4.56 -22.64
C TYR A 577 27.53 -3.40 -21.66
N ALA A 578 27.31 -3.72 -20.38
CA ALA A 578 27.20 -2.71 -19.34
C ALA A 578 28.59 -2.24 -18.87
N ASN A 579 28.76 -0.94 -18.66
CA ASN A 579 29.93 -0.41 -17.97
C ASN A 579 29.76 -0.54 -16.46
N ILE A 580 30.54 -1.42 -15.82
CA ILE A 580 30.40 -1.68 -14.38
C ILE A 580 31.67 -1.30 -13.63
N GLY A 581 31.56 -0.40 -12.65
CA GLY A 581 32.73 0.09 -11.91
C GLY A 581 33.45 -1.01 -11.12
N THR A 582 32.72 -1.71 -10.24
CA THR A 582 33.23 -2.86 -9.45
C THR A 582 32.27 -4.04 -9.50
N ILE A 583 32.80 -5.25 -9.69
CA ILE A 583 32.01 -6.49 -9.75
C ILE A 583 32.54 -7.52 -8.75
N THR A 584 31.66 -7.99 -7.87
CA THR A 584 31.89 -9.15 -7.01
C THR A 584 30.73 -10.12 -7.17
N ILE A 585 31.00 -11.36 -7.58
CA ILE A 585 29.99 -12.41 -7.66
C ILE A 585 30.46 -13.64 -6.89
N GLY A 586 29.62 -14.22 -6.04
CA GLY A 586 29.99 -15.41 -5.26
C GLY A 586 30.08 -16.66 -6.14
N CYS A 587 29.08 -16.95 -6.97
CA CYS A 587 29.18 -17.96 -8.04
C CYS A 587 28.29 -17.56 -9.24
N ILE A 588 28.71 -17.93 -10.45
CA ILE A 588 27.86 -17.92 -11.65
C ILE A 588 27.49 -19.38 -11.99
N ALA A 589 26.22 -19.75 -11.82
CA ALA A 589 25.74 -21.08 -12.19
C ALA A 589 25.38 -21.15 -13.69
N GLN A 590 24.94 -22.33 -14.15
CA GLN A 590 24.75 -22.60 -15.58
C GLN A 590 23.88 -21.57 -16.29
N ALA A 591 22.82 -21.05 -15.67
CA ALA A 591 21.87 -20.15 -16.31
C ALA A 591 22.18 -18.65 -16.04
N GLY A 592 23.38 -18.37 -15.53
CA GLY A 592 23.82 -17.03 -15.17
C GLY A 592 24.73 -16.43 -16.23
N ASP A 593 24.37 -15.24 -16.72
CA ASP A 593 25.08 -14.59 -17.82
C ASP A 593 25.45 -13.15 -17.44
N LEU A 594 26.72 -12.79 -17.64
CA LEU A 594 27.27 -11.48 -17.31
C LEU A 594 27.87 -10.82 -18.55
N TRP A 595 27.38 -9.65 -18.95
CA TRP A 595 27.83 -8.90 -20.13
C TRP A 595 28.37 -7.54 -19.72
N VAL A 596 29.69 -7.38 -19.79
CA VAL A 596 30.36 -6.18 -19.24
C VAL A 596 31.40 -5.60 -20.19
N ASP A 597 31.55 -4.29 -20.13
CA ASP A 597 32.67 -3.53 -20.69
C ASP A 597 33.21 -2.55 -19.63
N GLY A 598 34.40 -1.98 -19.84
CA GLY A 598 34.92 -0.88 -19.02
C GLY A 598 35.29 -1.19 -17.57
N THR A 599 35.01 -2.39 -17.08
CA THR A 599 35.31 -2.80 -15.70
C THR A 599 36.80 -2.92 -15.43
N THR A 600 37.26 -2.36 -14.30
CA THR A 600 38.67 -2.46 -13.86
C THR A 600 39.06 -3.83 -13.31
N ARG A 601 38.11 -4.58 -12.74
CA ARG A 601 38.30 -5.93 -12.22
C ARG A 601 36.96 -6.66 -12.05
N ILE A 602 36.90 -7.90 -12.52
CA ILE A 602 35.78 -8.83 -12.28
C ILE A 602 36.25 -9.85 -11.24
N GLU A 603 35.60 -9.92 -10.08
CA GLU A 603 35.93 -10.90 -9.04
C GLU A 603 34.81 -11.92 -8.85
N ILE A 604 35.13 -13.18 -9.09
CA ILE A 604 34.25 -14.33 -8.83
C ILE A 604 34.86 -15.13 -7.68
N ALA A 605 34.17 -15.16 -6.53
CA ALA A 605 34.68 -15.83 -5.33
C ALA A 605 34.61 -17.36 -5.41
N GLY A 606 33.76 -17.89 -6.28
CA GLY A 606 33.50 -19.32 -6.46
C GLY A 606 33.60 -19.74 -7.92
N ASP A 607 32.76 -20.68 -8.32
CA ASP A 607 32.81 -21.28 -9.66
C ASP A 607 32.11 -20.40 -10.71
N VAL A 608 32.55 -20.56 -11.96
CA VAL A 608 31.91 -20.03 -13.17
C VAL A 608 31.48 -21.22 -14.03
N LEU A 609 30.17 -21.48 -14.00
CA LEU A 609 29.48 -22.53 -14.77
C LEU A 609 28.53 -21.95 -15.81
N GLY A 610 28.25 -20.63 -15.74
CA GLY A 610 27.55 -19.85 -16.76
C GLY A 610 28.53 -19.13 -17.67
N GLN A 611 28.21 -17.90 -18.06
CA GLN A 611 29.02 -17.15 -19.02
C GLN A 611 29.43 -15.76 -18.55
N ILE A 612 30.63 -15.36 -18.95
CA ILE A 612 31.10 -13.98 -18.86
C ILE A 612 31.43 -13.50 -20.27
N HIS A 613 30.68 -12.52 -20.76
CA HIS A 613 30.87 -11.88 -22.06
C HIS A 613 31.56 -10.54 -21.87
N VAL A 614 32.63 -10.32 -22.63
CA VAL A 614 33.33 -9.04 -22.73
C VAL A 614 33.63 -8.71 -24.20
N PRO A 615 33.51 -7.44 -24.63
CA PRO A 615 33.86 -7.07 -26.00
C PRO A 615 35.39 -7.15 -26.16
N THR A 616 36.10 -6.47 -25.26
CA THR A 616 37.55 -6.58 -25.05
C THR A 616 37.83 -6.82 -23.57
N LEU A 617 38.79 -7.69 -23.28
CA LEU A 617 39.33 -7.84 -21.94
C LEU A 617 40.61 -7.03 -21.82
N THR A 618 40.51 -5.81 -21.30
CA THR A 618 41.69 -4.97 -20.97
C THR A 618 42.09 -5.08 -19.50
N SER A 619 41.21 -5.65 -18.67
CA SER A 619 41.34 -5.74 -17.22
C SER A 619 41.58 -7.17 -16.74
N THR A 620 41.37 -7.43 -15.45
CA THR A 620 41.55 -8.76 -14.84
C THR A 620 40.22 -9.40 -14.47
N ILE A 621 40.01 -10.63 -14.94
CA ILE A 621 39.00 -11.55 -14.41
C ILE A 621 39.68 -12.46 -13.39
N TRP A 622 39.24 -12.40 -12.14
CA TRP A 622 39.73 -13.25 -11.06
C TRP A 622 38.66 -14.25 -10.66
N ILE A 623 38.95 -15.54 -10.79
CA ILE A 623 38.06 -16.65 -10.43
C ILE A 623 38.75 -17.46 -9.33
N SER A 624 38.20 -17.44 -8.13
CA SER A 624 38.73 -18.21 -6.98
C SER A 624 38.22 -19.66 -6.93
N GLY A 625 37.25 -20.02 -7.79
CA GLY A 625 36.79 -21.39 -7.99
C GLY A 625 37.22 -21.99 -9.33
N ARG A 626 36.35 -22.81 -9.91
CA ARG A 626 36.54 -23.54 -11.17
C ARG A 626 35.83 -22.83 -12.32
N LEU A 627 36.38 -22.99 -13.52
CA LEU A 627 35.74 -22.60 -14.78
C LEU A 627 35.44 -23.86 -15.58
N GLY A 628 34.19 -24.06 -15.98
CA GLY A 628 33.83 -25.13 -16.92
C GLY A 628 32.38 -25.62 -16.79
N LEU A 629 32.10 -26.75 -17.42
CA LEU A 629 30.72 -27.20 -17.65
C LEU A 629 29.98 -27.59 -16.36
N TRP A 630 28.69 -27.23 -16.29
CA TRP A 630 27.81 -27.70 -15.22
C TRP A 630 27.76 -29.23 -15.11
N SER A 631 27.77 -29.94 -16.24
CA SER A 631 27.76 -31.41 -16.26
C SER A 631 28.97 -32.03 -15.55
N ALA A 632 30.09 -31.31 -15.47
CA ALA A 632 31.30 -31.74 -14.77
C ALA A 632 31.31 -31.33 -13.29
N PHE A 633 30.64 -30.22 -12.93
CA PHE A 633 30.85 -29.55 -11.64
C PHE A 633 29.58 -29.25 -10.83
N GLY A 634 28.39 -29.62 -11.35
CA GLY A 634 27.07 -29.08 -11.02
C GLY A 634 26.56 -29.17 -9.59
N ALA A 635 27.37 -29.61 -8.63
CA ALA A 635 27.05 -29.55 -7.21
C ALA A 635 27.64 -28.33 -6.49
N SER A 636 28.70 -27.68 -7.00
CA SER A 636 29.43 -26.66 -6.21
C SER A 636 28.61 -25.41 -5.91
N CYS A 637 27.89 -24.89 -6.90
CA CYS A 637 27.02 -23.74 -6.69
C CYS A 637 25.63 -24.14 -6.19
N ALA A 638 25.24 -25.41 -6.38
CA ALA A 638 24.00 -25.97 -5.84
C ALA A 638 24.06 -26.24 -4.32
N ASN A 639 25.25 -26.53 -3.78
CA ASN A 639 25.45 -26.75 -2.34
C ASN A 639 25.26 -25.49 -1.49
N GLN A 640 25.03 -24.32 -2.10
CA GLN A 640 24.65 -23.09 -1.42
C GLN A 640 23.15 -23.02 -1.05
N GLY A 641 22.45 -24.15 -0.98
CA GLY A 641 21.14 -24.26 -0.32
C GLY A 641 19.91 -24.07 -1.22
N LEU A 642 20.06 -23.90 -2.53
CA LEU A 642 18.94 -23.75 -3.48
C LEU A 642 18.89 -24.97 -4.40
N GLY A 643 17.70 -25.54 -4.70
CA GLY A 643 17.48 -26.83 -5.39
C GLY A 643 18.14 -27.00 -6.78
N THR A 644 17.72 -27.93 -7.64
CA THR A 644 18.24 -27.99 -9.04
C THR A 644 17.36 -27.16 -9.97
N GLY A 645 17.89 -26.09 -10.56
CA GLY A 645 17.17 -25.24 -11.52
C GLY A 645 17.14 -25.92 -12.88
N GLY A 646 16.01 -25.83 -13.59
CA GLY A 646 15.94 -26.26 -14.97
C GLY A 646 16.60 -25.23 -15.90
N LEU A 647 16.92 -25.63 -17.12
CA LEU A 647 17.15 -24.65 -18.18
C LEU A 647 15.79 -24.12 -18.61
N ALA A 648 15.65 -22.80 -18.71
CA ALA A 648 14.41 -22.16 -19.18
C ALA A 648 14.12 -22.53 -20.65
N TYR A 649 12.86 -22.39 -21.05
CA TYR A 649 12.42 -22.71 -22.41
C TYR A 649 12.80 -21.59 -23.37
N ALA A 650 13.41 -21.95 -24.50
CA ALA A 650 13.76 -21.06 -25.60
C ALA A 650 12.62 -20.09 -25.94
N ASN A 651 12.89 -18.79 -25.89
CA ASN A 651 12.04 -17.76 -26.47
C ASN A 651 12.55 -17.40 -27.88
N GLU A 652 11.81 -16.54 -28.59
CA GLU A 652 12.13 -16.08 -29.96
C GLU A 652 12.91 -14.75 -29.97
N GLU A 653 13.37 -14.24 -28.82
CA GLU A 653 14.02 -12.92 -28.74
C GLU A 653 15.53 -13.13 -28.98
N ASP A 654 16.07 -12.61 -30.08
CA ASP A 654 17.47 -12.80 -30.47
C ASP A 654 18.43 -11.98 -29.54
N SER A 655 18.39 -12.11 -28.21
CA SER A 655 19.10 -11.23 -27.26
C SER A 655 19.50 -11.89 -25.92
N PRO A 656 20.29 -11.23 -25.04
CA PRO A 656 20.65 -11.71 -23.70
C PRO A 656 19.46 -11.89 -22.76
N ARG A 657 18.28 -11.40 -23.14
CA ARG A 657 17.02 -11.66 -22.41
C ARG A 657 16.46 -13.06 -22.65
N ASP A 658 16.91 -13.73 -23.71
CA ASP A 658 16.49 -15.08 -24.02
C ASP A 658 17.26 -16.10 -23.20
N SER A 659 16.58 -17.19 -22.86
CA SER A 659 17.21 -18.34 -22.22
C SER A 659 18.13 -19.12 -23.15
N THR A 660 17.88 -19.01 -24.46
CA THR A 660 18.71 -19.61 -25.50
C THR A 660 18.78 -18.65 -26.68
N TRP A 661 19.90 -17.97 -26.85
CA TRP A 661 20.07 -17.11 -28.00
C TRP A 661 20.65 -17.88 -29.21
N THR A 662 20.25 -17.45 -30.40
CA THR A 662 20.46 -18.10 -31.69
C THR A 662 21.96 -18.13 -32.05
N GLY A 663 22.52 -19.34 -32.20
CA GLY A 663 23.95 -19.55 -32.49
C GLY A 663 24.81 -19.99 -31.30
N GLU A 664 24.26 -20.08 -30.09
CA GLU A 664 24.99 -20.53 -28.92
C GLU A 664 24.80 -22.04 -28.66
N ASP A 665 25.89 -22.75 -28.36
CA ASP A 665 25.80 -24.14 -27.90
C ASP A 665 25.44 -24.12 -26.40
N THR A 666 24.15 -24.27 -26.10
CA THR A 666 23.66 -24.29 -24.71
C THR A 666 24.26 -25.44 -23.88
N ASN A 667 24.93 -26.41 -24.52
CA ASN A 667 25.68 -27.46 -23.82
C ASN A 667 27.10 -27.01 -23.39
N ALA A 668 27.56 -25.83 -23.82
CA ALA A 668 28.91 -25.31 -23.61
C ALA A 668 29.02 -24.25 -22.49
N ARG A 669 27.97 -24.06 -21.67
CA ARG A 669 27.98 -23.08 -20.58
C ARG A 669 29.08 -23.38 -19.55
N GLY A 670 29.81 -22.35 -19.11
CA GLY A 670 31.03 -22.44 -18.32
C GLY A 670 32.23 -21.77 -19.00
N GLU A 671 32.02 -20.63 -19.65
CA GLU A 671 32.99 -20.00 -20.56
C GLU A 671 33.15 -18.50 -20.36
N ILE A 672 34.26 -17.99 -20.87
CA ILE A 672 34.55 -16.56 -20.98
C ILE A 672 34.60 -16.23 -22.46
N VAL A 673 33.64 -15.43 -22.92
CA VAL A 673 33.48 -15.05 -24.33
C VAL A 673 34.08 -13.67 -24.55
N ILE A 674 35.17 -13.63 -25.32
CA ILE A 674 35.82 -12.39 -25.76
C ILE A 674 35.48 -12.19 -27.23
N ARG A 675 34.64 -11.20 -27.56
CA ARG A 675 34.07 -11.09 -28.90
C ARG A 675 35.00 -10.44 -29.93
N GLU A 676 35.79 -9.44 -29.56
CA GLU A 676 36.65 -8.77 -30.52
C GLU A 676 37.93 -9.57 -30.84
N VAL A 677 38.33 -9.54 -32.11
CA VAL A 677 39.60 -10.14 -32.56
C VAL A 677 40.77 -9.38 -31.93
N GLY A 678 41.57 -10.09 -31.13
CA GLY A 678 42.64 -9.45 -30.35
C GLY A 678 42.15 -8.73 -29.09
N GLY A 679 40.91 -8.97 -28.67
CA GLY A 679 40.31 -8.39 -27.48
C GLY A 679 40.92 -8.89 -26.16
N LEU A 680 41.68 -10.01 -26.16
CA LEU A 680 42.40 -10.48 -24.97
C LEU A 680 43.69 -9.68 -24.75
N GLN A 681 43.62 -8.60 -23.97
CA GLN A 681 44.75 -7.72 -23.64
C GLN A 681 45.11 -7.74 -22.15
N GLY A 682 44.17 -8.15 -21.31
CA GLY A 682 44.27 -8.25 -19.86
C GLY A 682 44.62 -9.66 -19.38
N GLN A 683 44.10 -10.04 -18.20
CA GLN A 683 44.42 -11.31 -17.55
C GLN A 683 43.15 -12.07 -17.12
N ILE A 684 43.20 -13.39 -17.29
CA ILE A 684 42.25 -14.31 -16.67
C ILE A 684 43.05 -15.10 -15.64
N ILE A 685 42.74 -14.91 -14.36
CA ILE A 685 43.38 -15.59 -13.25
C ILE A 685 42.37 -16.56 -12.66
N ILE A 686 42.64 -17.85 -12.81
CA ILE A 686 41.87 -18.92 -12.19
C ILE A 686 42.70 -19.44 -11.03
N ASN A 687 42.36 -18.98 -9.83
CA ASN A 687 42.93 -19.46 -8.58
C ASN A 687 41.97 -20.46 -7.95
N GLY A 688 41.70 -21.56 -8.64
CA GLY A 688 40.92 -22.64 -8.06
C GLY A 688 41.69 -23.23 -6.89
N ASN A 689 41.28 -22.90 -5.65
CA ASN A 689 41.74 -23.58 -4.43
C ASN A 689 41.29 -25.05 -4.51
N ASN A 690 42.01 -25.86 -5.29
CA ASN A 690 41.84 -27.29 -5.50
C ASN A 690 42.54 -28.10 -4.38
N ASP A 691 42.56 -27.58 -3.17
CA ASP A 691 43.43 -28.07 -2.10
C ASP A 691 42.87 -29.34 -1.41
N GLY A 692 41.68 -29.81 -1.81
CA GLY A 692 40.95 -30.90 -1.12
C GLY A 692 40.53 -32.10 -1.98
N GLY A 693 40.69 -32.08 -3.31
CA GLY A 693 40.21 -33.16 -4.17
C GLY A 693 41.03 -33.28 -5.44
N THR A 694 41.37 -34.52 -5.80
CA THR A 694 42.12 -34.87 -7.02
C THR A 694 41.62 -34.10 -8.24
N TRP A 695 42.55 -33.38 -8.88
CA TRP A 695 42.36 -32.75 -10.17
C TRP A 695 42.10 -33.83 -11.23
N ASP A 696 40.82 -34.09 -11.54
CA ASP A 696 40.42 -34.85 -12.73
C ASP A 696 40.46 -33.91 -13.93
N GLY A 697 41.66 -33.66 -14.44
CA GLY A 697 41.85 -32.95 -15.70
C GLY A 697 41.26 -33.76 -16.86
N VAL A 698 40.40 -33.11 -17.65
CA VAL A 698 40.02 -33.54 -19.01
C VAL A 698 40.55 -32.51 -20.00
#